data_AF-A0A1I2BPQ0-F1
#
_entry.id   AF-A0A1I2BPQ0-F1
#
_cell.length_a   1.000
_cell.length_b   1.000
_cell.length_c   1.000
_cell.angle_alpha   90.00
_cell.angle_beta   90.00
_cell.angle_gamma   90.00
#
_symmetry.space_group_name_H-M   'P 1'
#
loop_
_entity.id
_entity.type
_entity.pdbx_description
1 polymer ?
#
loop_
_entity_poly.entity_id
_entity_poly.type
_entity_poly.pdbx_seq_one_letter_code
_entity_poly.pdbx_strand_id
1 'polypeptide(L)'
;MKRVKRNLFSKNKLTALTAAVLLGLYGTSATVAAEAAPVIVSGGGRDVFEVRYLTITDKNKEAAGVLFWDFANPDAKKAKPYNHPSQTQDGILKGVQYWADILGAKTRNALPARIFVRGRAQHQNADAASVSVDRGEPSLAQYWRTSLQQGKEVDRIDDFTRLKIVGSDDDESIIYKGKKLDNAAYAIITAGQFMGAKRSGAADGWWTKSGNVLADNEQAANLTATMRHEMAHALGFTSQTIAVLDASGEEMEDKDGLPLLKFPDSLTEPNAWIYHLRDQNLNPAAKEKLIISSREFARRKKKDASLSEADFFIIDKKKTDVPRSTKAYFVGDKVSEVLDGKRFDGVDGLPVTGWEGSNLDLAHLETGGLMSHADYRNYTVFTEVELAAMQDIGYQFDRKAYYGRSVYNDGLTLTNTRGYSARNAAGTAYIAGKYSEVPYGIGLHVFGSRNNVTQAADILTKGFGAAGIRIDGSENTVTLARKYKVHADGTNGIGALISYGRNQTLNQEGTITADGKGGNGVQFDFGSNMLGADNEYRGSFIRFTRDVDAKDGSITSSVNNRIDKTVPELDGPMVKEYNLAGTLSGAKNAIYIGRNAFVENINVKDGASIRGNITSDWRYFNTDGSYDEVPGEESSQPLCLQYNGSYYTYDSYIPELATNLNFAATLTYNGNIYGPDNMKLNVAGGTLTYGGKADVVGVRVAENASLLGGSYKVHDMTMYTPSDVVSRLGDIDKGNFINNGTVGAASADTAMNITGNLLSDGILQGVAGGSAGTVRVSGDASIDGSQVIAKNLLPDEKFTVLQAGSVSGSVTNTEDSPYKFGMLDETGAVEGNTAVVTGKAANNLGKTDAVQAETYDAMMSMYNNLTAKGDARRNEMRPLFTLTPGETKKAFSAISSNASPKSMALAQRSVMTRHLLSSRLNEAFIPEPVKVKLPEAKLDGGSGGGPEVSLKLLEP
;
A
#
# COMPACT_ATOMS: atom_id res chain seq x y z
N MET A 1 -39.06 -64.74 44.38
CA MET A 1 -40.08 -65.81 44.15
C MET A 1 -41.16 -65.30 43.20
N LYS A 2 -41.93 -66.22 42.59
CA LYS A 2 -43.27 -66.08 41.94
C LYS A 2 -43.57 -64.83 41.04
N ARG A 3 -43.78 -65.16 39.75
CA ARG A 3 -44.49 -64.43 38.67
C ARG A 3 -45.87 -63.87 39.05
N VAL A 4 -46.47 -63.14 38.08
CA VAL A 4 -47.91 -62.89 37.76
C VAL A 4 -48.23 -61.37 37.83
N LYS A 5 -48.85 -60.70 36.84
CA LYS A 5 -49.53 -61.14 35.58
C LYS A 5 -49.24 -60.18 34.39
N ARG A 6 -49.60 -60.61 33.17
CA ARG A 6 -49.63 -59.79 31.93
C ARG A 6 -51.00 -59.11 31.74
N ASN A 7 -51.01 -57.99 31.01
CA ASN A 7 -51.85 -57.73 29.82
C ASN A 7 -50.98 -56.86 28.88
N LEU A 8 -50.63 -57.29 27.67
CA LEU A 8 -51.44 -57.25 26.45
C LEU A 8 -52.15 -55.89 26.24
N PHE A 9 -51.46 -54.96 25.58
CA PHE A 9 -51.70 -54.71 24.15
C PHE A 9 -50.34 -54.44 23.47
N SER A 10 -50.18 -54.89 22.21
CA SER A 10 -48.89 -54.92 21.52
C SER A 10 -49.00 -54.55 20.06
N LYS A 11 -47.91 -54.06 19.47
CA LYS A 11 -47.72 -53.87 18.00
C LYS A 11 -48.72 -52.91 17.34
N ASN A 12 -48.31 -51.65 17.17
CA ASN A 12 -48.75 -50.81 16.04
C ASN A 12 -47.91 -49.54 15.84
N LYS A 13 -47.19 -49.03 16.86
CA LYS A 13 -46.35 -47.83 16.72
C LYS A 13 -44.87 -48.10 16.37
N LEU A 14 -44.36 -49.32 16.55
CA LEU A 14 -42.94 -49.61 16.28
C LEU A 14 -42.66 -50.07 14.84
N THR A 15 -43.63 -50.70 14.17
CA THR A 15 -43.51 -51.14 12.76
C THR A 15 -43.81 -50.04 11.74
N ALA A 16 -44.73 -49.12 12.06
CA ALA A 16 -45.04 -47.99 11.18
C ALA A 16 -43.87 -47.00 11.06
N LEU A 17 -43.06 -46.85 12.11
CA LEU A 17 -41.84 -46.03 12.06
C LEU A 17 -40.78 -46.67 11.14
N THR A 18 -40.63 -48.00 11.17
CA THR A 18 -39.76 -48.73 10.24
C THR A 18 -40.29 -48.64 8.80
N ALA A 19 -41.61 -48.68 8.60
CA ALA A 19 -42.23 -48.50 7.29
C ALA A 19 -42.05 -47.07 6.75
N ALA A 20 -42.10 -46.04 7.60
CA ALA A 20 -41.81 -44.66 7.21
C ALA A 20 -40.33 -44.48 6.80
N VAL A 21 -39.41 -45.11 7.53
CA VAL A 21 -37.97 -45.11 7.19
C VAL A 21 -37.68 -45.89 5.90
N LEU A 22 -38.38 -46.99 5.62
CA LEU A 22 -38.18 -47.81 4.41
C LEU A 22 -38.93 -47.31 3.17
N LEU A 23 -40.11 -46.67 3.32
CA LEU A 23 -40.79 -46.00 2.21
C LEU A 23 -40.15 -44.64 1.88
N GLY A 24 -39.51 -43.99 2.87
CA GLY A 24 -38.59 -42.87 2.63
C GLY A 24 -37.33 -43.25 1.83
N LEU A 25 -37.04 -44.55 1.67
CA LEU A 25 -35.90 -45.08 0.89
C LEU A 25 -36.29 -45.57 -0.52
N TYR A 26 -37.58 -45.60 -0.87
CA TYR A 26 -38.07 -45.95 -2.22
C TYR A 26 -39.13 -44.95 -2.71
N GLY A 27 -38.81 -43.66 -2.59
CA GLY A 27 -39.72 -42.56 -2.94
C GLY A 27 -39.07 -41.36 -3.63
N THR A 28 -37.78 -41.40 -3.95
CA THR A 28 -37.07 -40.33 -4.66
C THR A 28 -36.80 -40.71 -6.13
N SER A 29 -37.58 -40.13 -7.04
CA SER A 29 -37.12 -39.93 -8.41
C SER A 29 -35.80 -39.16 -8.35
N ALA A 30 -34.76 -39.68 -9.01
CA ALA A 30 -33.39 -39.28 -8.73
C ALA A 30 -33.16 -37.76 -8.87
N THR A 31 -33.04 -37.07 -7.74
CA THR A 31 -32.78 -35.64 -7.68
C THR A 31 -31.33 -35.39 -8.06
N VAL A 32 -31.11 -35.07 -9.34
CA VAL A 32 -29.83 -34.60 -9.87
C VAL A 32 -29.50 -33.26 -9.21
N ALA A 33 -28.61 -33.31 -8.22
CA ALA A 33 -28.08 -32.16 -7.49
C ALA A 33 -26.56 -32.34 -7.39
N ALA A 34 -25.88 -31.96 -8.47
CA ALA A 34 -24.43 -32.08 -8.65
C ALA A 34 -23.69 -30.74 -8.54
N GLU A 35 -24.43 -29.66 -8.26
CA GLU A 35 -23.93 -28.29 -8.15
C GLU A 35 -24.21 -27.76 -6.74
N ALA A 36 -23.35 -26.88 -6.24
CA ALA A 36 -23.63 -26.13 -5.02
C ALA A 36 -24.83 -25.18 -5.22
N ALA A 37 -25.42 -24.69 -4.12
CA ALA A 37 -26.44 -23.65 -4.20
C ALA A 37 -25.90 -22.40 -4.93
N PRO A 38 -26.64 -21.80 -5.87
CA PRO A 38 -26.16 -20.67 -6.65
C PRO A 38 -25.93 -19.44 -5.76
N VAL A 39 -24.80 -18.77 -5.95
CA VAL A 39 -24.46 -17.51 -5.28
C VAL A 39 -24.79 -16.36 -6.23
N ILE A 40 -25.70 -15.49 -5.82
CA ILE A 40 -26.01 -14.25 -6.56
C ILE A 40 -24.97 -13.20 -6.17
N VAL A 41 -24.38 -12.56 -7.19
CA VAL A 41 -23.38 -11.49 -7.03
C VAL A 41 -23.95 -10.21 -7.61
N SER A 42 -24.13 -9.21 -6.73
CA SER A 42 -24.92 -8.01 -7.01
C SER A 42 -24.07 -6.75 -6.88
N GLY A 43 -24.29 -5.77 -7.74
CA GLY A 43 -23.54 -4.51 -7.78
C GLY A 43 -24.39 -3.39 -8.39
N GLY A 44 -24.12 -2.15 -8.00
CA GLY A 44 -24.89 -0.98 -8.47
C GLY A 44 -26.41 -1.02 -8.18
N GLY A 45 -26.85 -1.88 -7.25
CA GLY A 45 -28.28 -2.10 -6.96
C GLY A 45 -28.98 -3.13 -7.85
N ARG A 46 -28.24 -3.93 -8.64
CA ARG A 46 -28.77 -5.04 -9.45
C ARG A 46 -28.03 -6.34 -9.18
N ASP A 47 -28.72 -7.46 -9.34
CA ASP A 47 -28.10 -8.78 -9.40
C ASP A 47 -27.44 -8.95 -10.78
N VAL A 48 -26.12 -9.12 -10.82
CA VAL A 48 -25.34 -9.09 -12.07
C VAL A 48 -25.01 -10.49 -12.54
N PHE A 49 -24.47 -11.33 -11.64
CA PHE A 49 -24.04 -12.68 -11.95
C PHE A 49 -24.68 -13.73 -11.03
N GLU A 50 -24.84 -14.95 -11.55
CA GLU A 50 -25.18 -16.16 -10.79
C GLU A 50 -24.01 -17.14 -10.86
N VAL A 51 -23.24 -17.27 -9.77
CA VAL A 51 -22.06 -18.13 -9.68
C VAL A 51 -22.45 -19.51 -9.17
N ARG A 52 -21.96 -20.56 -9.82
CA ARG A 52 -22.22 -21.97 -9.46
C ARG A 52 -20.93 -22.77 -9.39
N TYR A 53 -20.66 -23.36 -8.24
CA TYR A 53 -19.56 -24.31 -8.07
C TYR A 53 -20.01 -25.70 -8.48
N LEU A 54 -19.32 -26.28 -9.48
CA LEU A 54 -19.54 -27.65 -9.92
C LEU A 54 -18.93 -28.61 -8.89
N THR A 55 -19.77 -29.29 -8.12
CA THR A 55 -19.32 -30.16 -7.03
C THR A 55 -19.05 -31.56 -7.58
N ILE A 56 -17.80 -31.99 -7.49
CA ILE A 56 -17.34 -33.26 -8.02
C ILE A 56 -17.67 -34.39 -7.05
N THR A 57 -18.39 -35.38 -7.58
CA THR A 57 -18.78 -36.64 -6.94
C THR A 57 -18.46 -37.78 -7.91
N ASP A 58 -18.43 -39.03 -7.45
CA ASP A 58 -18.17 -40.18 -8.31
C ASP A 58 -19.22 -40.35 -9.44
N LYS A 59 -20.39 -39.70 -9.34
CA LYS A 59 -21.47 -39.76 -10.33
C LYS A 59 -21.37 -38.74 -11.47
N ASN A 60 -20.60 -37.67 -11.30
CA ASN A 60 -20.41 -36.62 -12.30
C ASN A 60 -18.93 -36.32 -12.60
N LYS A 61 -17.99 -37.08 -12.03
CA LYS A 61 -16.54 -36.87 -12.17
C LYS A 61 -16.06 -36.74 -13.61
N GLU A 62 -16.60 -37.55 -14.51
CA GLU A 62 -16.31 -37.50 -15.96
C GLU A 62 -16.79 -36.19 -16.59
N ALA A 63 -18.08 -35.84 -16.41
CA ALA A 63 -18.67 -34.60 -16.90
C ALA A 63 -18.12 -33.31 -16.22
N ALA A 64 -17.53 -33.43 -15.03
CA ALA A 64 -16.84 -32.33 -14.35
C ALA A 64 -15.38 -32.18 -14.78
N GLY A 65 -14.75 -33.26 -15.28
CA GLY A 65 -13.46 -33.20 -15.96
C GLY A 65 -13.57 -32.56 -17.34
N VAL A 66 -14.65 -32.84 -18.08
CA VAL A 66 -14.85 -32.39 -19.46
C VAL A 66 -16.04 -31.43 -19.56
N LEU A 67 -15.77 -30.12 -19.45
CA LEU A 67 -16.73 -29.09 -19.85
C LEU A 67 -16.77 -28.94 -21.38
N PHE A 68 -17.76 -28.21 -21.88
CA PHE A 68 -18.03 -28.08 -23.33
C PHE A 68 -16.78 -27.74 -24.16
N TRP A 69 -16.03 -26.71 -23.80
CA TRP A 69 -14.84 -26.26 -24.54
C TRP A 69 -13.66 -27.25 -24.39
N ASP A 70 -13.56 -27.96 -23.25
CA ASP A 70 -12.59 -29.03 -23.05
C ASP A 70 -12.89 -30.27 -23.91
N PHE A 71 -14.11 -30.45 -24.41
CA PHE A 71 -14.45 -31.62 -25.24
C PHE A 71 -13.73 -31.63 -26.59
N ALA A 72 -13.43 -30.46 -27.15
CA ALA A 72 -12.66 -30.30 -28.37
C ALA A 72 -11.15 -30.53 -28.18
N ASN A 73 -10.65 -30.56 -26.92
CA ASN A 73 -9.23 -30.74 -26.61
C ASN A 73 -8.97 -32.15 -26.03
N PRO A 74 -8.23 -33.05 -26.74
CA PRO A 74 -7.93 -34.40 -26.26
C PRO A 74 -7.14 -34.47 -24.95
N ASP A 75 -6.34 -33.46 -24.62
CA ASP A 75 -5.58 -33.41 -23.36
C ASP A 75 -6.43 -32.95 -22.18
N ALA A 76 -7.43 -32.10 -22.41
CA ALA A 76 -8.35 -31.67 -21.37
C ALA A 76 -9.20 -32.84 -20.83
N LYS A 77 -9.47 -33.86 -21.65
CA LYS A 77 -10.07 -35.15 -21.23
C LYS A 77 -9.21 -35.96 -20.24
N LYS A 78 -7.95 -35.57 -20.02
CA LYS A 78 -7.02 -36.15 -19.03
C LYS A 78 -7.00 -35.37 -17.71
N ALA A 79 -7.69 -34.22 -17.63
CA ALA A 79 -7.70 -33.36 -16.45
C ALA A 79 -8.34 -34.06 -15.24
N LYS A 80 -7.67 -33.99 -14.08
CA LYS A 80 -8.21 -34.49 -12.81
C LYS A 80 -9.10 -33.39 -12.21
N PRO A 81 -10.42 -33.60 -12.06
CA PRO A 81 -11.30 -32.57 -11.49
C PRO A 81 -11.10 -32.43 -9.98
N TYR A 82 -11.19 -31.20 -9.46
CA TYR A 82 -10.90 -30.82 -8.08
C TYR A 82 -12.02 -29.97 -7.44
N ASN A 83 -12.36 -30.25 -6.18
CA ASN A 83 -13.32 -29.48 -5.39
C ASN A 83 -12.58 -28.35 -4.64
N HIS A 84 -12.88 -27.09 -4.97
CA HIS A 84 -12.29 -25.92 -4.29
C HIS A 84 -12.64 -25.86 -2.79
N PRO A 85 -11.67 -25.62 -1.89
CA PRO A 85 -11.92 -25.24 -0.51
C PRO A 85 -12.70 -23.93 -0.40
N SER A 86 -13.43 -23.75 0.70
CA SER A 86 -14.26 -22.55 0.93
C SER A 86 -13.46 -21.23 0.86
N GLN A 87 -12.18 -21.25 1.23
CA GLN A 87 -11.28 -20.10 1.11
C GLN A 87 -11.04 -19.71 -0.36
N THR A 88 -10.83 -20.70 -1.23
CA THR A 88 -10.63 -20.53 -2.68
C THR A 88 -11.93 -20.06 -3.34
N GLN A 89 -13.08 -20.62 -2.96
CA GLN A 89 -14.40 -20.17 -3.43
C GLN A 89 -14.68 -18.70 -3.07
N ASP A 90 -14.37 -18.28 -1.83
CA ASP A 90 -14.46 -16.88 -1.40
C ASP A 90 -13.52 -15.95 -2.20
N GLY A 91 -12.29 -16.40 -2.51
CA GLY A 91 -11.36 -15.69 -3.40
C GLY A 91 -11.91 -15.48 -4.82
N ILE A 92 -12.61 -16.48 -5.38
CA ILE A 92 -13.25 -16.40 -6.70
C ILE A 92 -14.45 -15.45 -6.67
N LEU A 93 -15.30 -15.53 -5.64
CA LEU A 93 -16.42 -14.59 -5.46
C LEU A 93 -15.96 -13.12 -5.36
N LYS A 94 -14.83 -12.84 -4.69
CA LYS A 94 -14.20 -11.50 -4.65
C LYS A 94 -13.69 -11.01 -6.00
N GLY A 95 -13.30 -11.93 -6.89
CA GLY A 95 -12.94 -11.62 -8.28
C GLY A 95 -14.16 -11.23 -9.11
N VAL A 96 -15.24 -12.01 -9.01
CA VAL A 96 -16.52 -11.74 -9.70
C VAL A 96 -17.21 -10.47 -9.17
N GLN A 97 -17.18 -10.22 -7.86
CA GLN A 97 -17.77 -9.04 -7.23
C GLN A 97 -17.18 -7.73 -7.77
N TYR A 98 -15.88 -7.68 -8.03
CA TYR A 98 -15.22 -6.51 -8.62
C TYR A 98 -15.85 -6.11 -9.96
N TRP A 99 -16.17 -7.08 -10.81
CA TRP A 99 -16.87 -6.84 -12.07
C TRP A 99 -18.37 -6.53 -11.89
N ALA A 100 -19.01 -7.08 -10.87
CA ALA A 100 -20.39 -6.73 -10.52
C ALA A 100 -20.49 -5.26 -10.06
N ASP A 101 -19.53 -4.79 -9.27
CA ASP A 101 -19.43 -3.39 -8.80
C ASP A 101 -19.27 -2.41 -9.97
N ILE A 102 -18.41 -2.74 -10.95
CA ILE A 102 -18.14 -1.92 -12.14
C ILE A 102 -19.36 -1.87 -13.09
N LEU A 103 -19.94 -3.04 -13.41
CA LEU A 103 -20.94 -3.14 -14.48
C LEU A 103 -22.38 -2.94 -13.99
N GLY A 104 -22.69 -3.32 -12.74
CA GLY A 104 -24.06 -3.49 -12.23
C GLY A 104 -24.96 -2.25 -12.34
N ALA A 105 -24.40 -1.05 -12.23
CA ALA A 105 -25.13 0.21 -12.38
C ALA A 105 -25.62 0.51 -13.81
N LYS A 106 -25.11 -0.22 -14.82
CA LYS A 106 -25.53 -0.11 -16.24
C LYS A 106 -26.03 -1.43 -16.84
N THR A 107 -25.82 -2.55 -16.14
CA THR A 107 -26.36 -3.88 -16.46
C THR A 107 -27.88 -3.83 -16.73
N ARG A 108 -28.33 -4.59 -17.74
CA ARG A 108 -29.71 -4.58 -18.28
C ARG A 108 -30.40 -5.95 -18.35
N ASN A 109 -29.67 -7.05 -18.22
CA ASN A 109 -30.23 -8.41 -18.26
C ASN A 109 -31.46 -8.58 -17.33
N ALA A 110 -32.42 -9.39 -17.78
CA ALA A 110 -33.63 -9.73 -17.01
C ALA A 110 -33.35 -10.76 -15.91
N LEU A 111 -32.29 -11.56 -16.07
CA LEU A 111 -31.81 -12.57 -15.12
C LEU A 111 -30.28 -12.47 -15.01
N PRO A 112 -29.68 -12.71 -13.83
CA PRO A 112 -28.23 -12.61 -13.65
C PRO A 112 -27.47 -13.56 -14.58
N ALA A 113 -26.35 -13.09 -15.12
CA ALA A 113 -25.56 -13.82 -16.09
C ALA A 113 -24.79 -14.97 -15.41
N ARG A 114 -24.93 -16.20 -15.92
CA ARG A 114 -24.49 -17.41 -15.22
C ARG A 114 -23.02 -17.78 -15.44
N ILE A 115 -22.30 -17.95 -14.34
CA ILE A 115 -20.89 -18.35 -14.29
C ILE A 115 -20.80 -19.74 -13.65
N PHE A 116 -20.20 -20.70 -14.36
CA PHE A 116 -19.85 -22.02 -13.82
C PHE A 116 -18.39 -22.05 -13.39
N VAL A 117 -18.12 -22.55 -12.19
CA VAL A 117 -16.78 -22.60 -11.60
C VAL A 117 -16.38 -24.05 -11.35
N ARG A 118 -15.16 -24.42 -11.78
CA ARG A 118 -14.58 -25.76 -11.58
C ARG A 118 -13.11 -25.70 -11.14
N GLY A 119 -12.66 -26.75 -10.46
CA GLY A 119 -11.24 -26.95 -10.15
C GLY A 119 -10.59 -28.00 -11.04
N ARG A 120 -9.32 -27.78 -11.38
CA ARG A 120 -8.40 -28.81 -11.91
C ARG A 120 -7.32 -29.11 -10.86
N ALA A 121 -7.12 -30.38 -10.53
CA ALA A 121 -6.07 -30.78 -9.60
C ALA A 121 -4.70 -30.72 -10.30
N GLN A 122 -3.66 -30.32 -9.56
CA GLN A 122 -2.27 -30.32 -10.03
C GLN A 122 -2.06 -29.51 -11.33
N HIS A 123 -2.66 -28.31 -11.40
CA HIS A 123 -2.66 -27.44 -12.56
C HIS A 123 -2.34 -26.02 -12.10
N GLN A 124 -1.12 -25.54 -12.42
CA GLN A 124 -0.59 -24.26 -11.94
C GLN A 124 -1.12 -23.06 -12.76
N ASN A 125 -2.42 -23.02 -13.03
CA ASN A 125 -3.03 -21.96 -13.83
C ASN A 125 -4.50 -21.72 -13.46
N ALA A 126 -5.05 -20.63 -13.99
CA ALA A 126 -6.48 -20.38 -14.11
C ALA A 126 -6.86 -20.22 -15.61
N ASP A 127 -8.16 -20.30 -15.91
CA ASP A 127 -8.69 -19.89 -17.22
C ASP A 127 -10.13 -19.39 -17.05
N ALA A 128 -10.59 -18.46 -17.88
CA ALA A 128 -12.02 -18.21 -18.06
C ALA A 128 -12.40 -17.73 -19.47
N ALA A 129 -13.61 -18.09 -19.89
CA ALA A 129 -14.15 -17.71 -21.19
C ALA A 129 -15.69 -17.65 -21.15
N SER A 130 -16.27 -16.83 -22.03
CA SER A 130 -17.70 -16.87 -22.34
C SER A 130 -17.98 -17.79 -23.52
N VAL A 131 -18.92 -18.71 -23.36
CA VAL A 131 -19.48 -19.53 -24.44
C VAL A 131 -20.81 -18.93 -24.88
N SER A 132 -20.98 -18.72 -26.18
CA SER A 132 -22.27 -18.40 -26.81
C SER A 132 -22.71 -19.54 -27.72
N VAL A 133 -24.03 -19.72 -27.86
CA VAL A 133 -24.65 -20.74 -28.72
C VAL A 133 -25.71 -20.06 -29.59
N ASP A 134 -25.75 -20.40 -30.88
CA ASP A 134 -26.78 -19.97 -31.84
C ASP A 134 -27.41 -21.20 -32.54
N ARG A 135 -28.70 -21.45 -32.29
CA ARG A 135 -29.54 -22.50 -32.89
C ARG A 135 -29.02 -23.94 -32.73
N GLY A 136 -28.17 -24.14 -31.75
CA GLY A 136 -27.50 -25.40 -31.40
C GLY A 136 -25.99 -25.32 -31.54
N GLU A 137 -25.46 -24.37 -32.31
CA GLU A 137 -24.05 -24.39 -32.71
C GLU A 137 -23.21 -23.40 -31.89
N PRO A 138 -21.90 -23.69 -31.68
CA PRO A 138 -20.97 -22.74 -31.06
C PRO A 138 -20.94 -21.41 -31.83
N SER A 139 -21.02 -20.30 -31.11
CA SER A 139 -21.01 -18.96 -31.72
C SER A 139 -19.94 -18.07 -31.12
N LEU A 140 -19.23 -17.34 -31.99
CA LEU A 140 -18.25 -16.32 -31.58
C LEU A 140 -18.92 -14.95 -31.30
N ALA A 141 -20.24 -14.88 -31.45
CA ALA A 141 -21.03 -13.69 -31.13
C ALA A 141 -21.03 -13.43 -29.61
N GLN A 142 -21.10 -12.16 -29.22
CA GLN A 142 -20.89 -11.73 -27.85
C GLN A 142 -22.22 -11.70 -27.08
N TYR A 143 -22.94 -12.82 -27.08
CA TYR A 143 -24.27 -12.95 -26.46
C TYR A 143 -24.24 -12.70 -24.94
N TRP A 144 -23.13 -13.04 -24.29
CA TRP A 144 -22.84 -12.69 -22.89
C TRP A 144 -22.82 -11.16 -22.66
N ARG A 145 -22.01 -10.43 -23.44
CA ARG A 145 -21.92 -8.96 -23.42
C ARG A 145 -23.24 -8.29 -23.74
N THR A 146 -23.92 -8.74 -24.81
CA THR A 146 -25.20 -8.14 -25.26
C THR A 146 -26.33 -8.42 -24.27
N SER A 147 -26.36 -9.59 -23.61
CA SER A 147 -27.29 -9.83 -22.50
C SER A 147 -27.04 -8.87 -21.34
N LEU A 148 -25.80 -8.77 -20.86
CA LEU A 148 -25.41 -7.87 -19.78
C LEU A 148 -25.69 -6.38 -20.07
N GLN A 149 -25.29 -5.88 -21.24
CA GLN A 149 -25.25 -4.44 -21.53
C GLN A 149 -26.46 -3.91 -22.34
N GLN A 150 -27.10 -4.77 -23.14
CA GLN A 150 -28.22 -4.39 -24.01
C GLN A 150 -29.54 -5.02 -23.54
N GLY A 151 -29.49 -6.07 -22.70
CA GLY A 151 -30.68 -6.78 -22.20
C GLY A 151 -31.15 -7.90 -23.14
N LYS A 152 -30.29 -8.40 -24.03
CA LYS A 152 -30.62 -9.56 -24.88
C LYS A 152 -31.04 -10.76 -24.01
N GLU A 153 -32.23 -11.30 -24.27
CA GLU A 153 -32.68 -12.55 -23.66
C GLU A 153 -31.88 -13.74 -24.21
N VAL A 154 -31.52 -14.68 -23.34
CA VAL A 154 -30.75 -15.87 -23.69
C VAL A 154 -31.31 -17.11 -22.98
N ASP A 155 -31.25 -18.25 -23.66
CA ASP A 155 -31.61 -19.55 -23.12
C ASP A 155 -30.74 -19.91 -21.91
N ARG A 156 -31.40 -20.47 -20.88
CA ARG A 156 -30.86 -20.57 -19.52
C ARG A 156 -30.47 -22.00 -19.14
N ILE A 157 -29.17 -22.26 -19.05
CA ILE A 157 -28.59 -23.57 -18.67
C ILE A 157 -28.49 -23.65 -17.13
N ASP A 158 -29.47 -24.23 -16.44
CA ASP A 158 -29.56 -24.31 -14.96
C ASP A 158 -28.91 -25.53 -14.31
N ASP A 159 -28.24 -26.38 -15.08
CA ASP A 159 -27.62 -27.63 -14.62
C ASP A 159 -26.65 -28.06 -15.72
N PHE A 160 -25.35 -27.83 -15.55
CA PHE A 160 -24.36 -28.08 -16.60
C PHE A 160 -24.32 -29.56 -16.98
N THR A 161 -24.63 -30.47 -16.05
CA THR A 161 -24.63 -31.92 -16.29
C THR A 161 -25.75 -32.40 -17.23
N ARG A 162 -26.67 -31.51 -17.62
CA ARG A 162 -27.72 -31.76 -18.63
C ARG A 162 -27.47 -31.08 -19.97
N LEU A 163 -26.33 -30.40 -20.14
CA LEU A 163 -25.83 -30.00 -21.45
C LEU A 163 -25.24 -31.24 -22.14
N LYS A 164 -25.50 -31.41 -23.42
CA LYS A 164 -24.96 -32.50 -24.25
C LYS A 164 -24.64 -31.97 -25.63
N ILE A 165 -23.64 -32.55 -26.27
CA ILE A 165 -23.45 -32.46 -27.72
C ILE A 165 -24.07 -33.72 -28.32
N VAL A 166 -24.80 -33.59 -29.44
CA VAL A 166 -25.45 -34.71 -30.13
C VAL A 166 -25.38 -34.49 -31.64
N GLY A 167 -24.51 -35.24 -32.31
CA GLY A 167 -24.33 -35.21 -33.76
C GLY A 167 -23.37 -36.29 -34.24
N SER A 168 -22.92 -36.10 -35.49
CA SER A 168 -21.64 -36.61 -36.00
C SER A 168 -20.70 -35.41 -36.21
N ASP A 169 -19.42 -35.66 -36.47
CA ASP A 169 -18.34 -34.68 -36.46
C ASP A 169 -18.60 -33.37 -37.26
N ASP A 170 -19.46 -33.40 -38.30
CA ASP A 170 -19.86 -32.24 -39.12
C ASP A 170 -21.21 -31.55 -38.73
N ASP A 171 -21.97 -32.05 -37.74
CA ASP A 171 -23.32 -31.57 -37.34
C ASP A 171 -23.54 -31.74 -35.81
N GLU A 172 -22.57 -31.30 -35.00
CA GLU A 172 -22.49 -31.47 -33.53
C GLU A 172 -23.32 -30.45 -32.71
N SER A 173 -24.65 -30.59 -32.70
CA SER A 173 -25.50 -29.63 -31.98
C SER A 173 -25.52 -29.77 -30.45
N ILE A 174 -25.49 -28.63 -29.79
CA ILE A 174 -25.63 -28.45 -28.34
C ILE A 174 -27.11 -28.55 -27.93
N ILE A 175 -27.40 -29.57 -27.14
CA ILE A 175 -28.73 -29.91 -26.62
C ILE A 175 -28.76 -29.75 -25.10
N TYR A 176 -29.75 -29.00 -24.59
CA TYR A 176 -30.02 -28.84 -23.17
C TYR A 176 -31.42 -29.35 -22.82
N LYS A 177 -31.53 -30.16 -21.74
CA LYS A 177 -32.81 -30.78 -21.30
C LYS A 177 -33.59 -31.50 -22.43
N GLY A 178 -32.90 -31.94 -23.50
CA GLY A 178 -33.51 -32.63 -24.66
C GLY A 178 -34.00 -31.75 -25.81
N LYS A 179 -33.61 -30.46 -25.87
CA LYS A 179 -33.85 -29.56 -27.01
C LYS A 179 -32.54 -28.92 -27.48
N LYS A 180 -32.37 -28.63 -28.77
CA LYS A 180 -31.33 -27.67 -29.21
C LYS A 180 -31.57 -26.34 -28.49
N LEU A 181 -30.50 -25.69 -28.04
CA LEU A 181 -30.57 -24.30 -27.54
C LEU A 181 -30.77 -23.36 -28.74
N ASP A 182 -31.49 -22.27 -28.55
CA ASP A 182 -31.56 -21.20 -29.56
C ASP A 182 -30.40 -20.22 -29.32
N ASN A 183 -30.63 -19.11 -28.62
CA ASN A 183 -29.61 -18.12 -28.29
C ASN A 183 -29.15 -18.31 -26.83
N ALA A 184 -28.09 -19.05 -26.53
CA ALA A 184 -27.61 -19.23 -25.15
C ALA A 184 -26.28 -18.50 -24.88
N ALA A 185 -26.01 -18.14 -23.62
CA ALA A 185 -24.74 -17.58 -23.18
C ALA A 185 -24.42 -17.92 -21.72
N TYR A 186 -23.17 -18.29 -21.43
CA TYR A 186 -22.66 -18.53 -20.07
C TYR A 186 -21.15 -18.32 -20.00
N ALA A 187 -20.61 -18.10 -18.80
CA ALA A 187 -19.16 -18.10 -18.56
C ALA A 187 -18.70 -19.38 -17.84
N ILE A 188 -17.47 -19.81 -18.13
CA ILE A 188 -16.73 -20.82 -17.39
C ILE A 188 -15.56 -20.12 -16.70
N ILE A 189 -15.30 -20.46 -15.43
CA ILE A 189 -14.05 -20.17 -14.72
C ILE A 189 -13.44 -21.50 -14.25
N THR A 190 -12.18 -21.70 -14.58
CA THR A 190 -11.31 -22.74 -14.03
C THR A 190 -10.29 -22.09 -13.10
N ALA A 191 -10.11 -22.65 -11.91
CA ALA A 191 -8.99 -22.30 -11.04
C ALA A 191 -8.31 -23.58 -10.57
N GLY A 192 -7.01 -23.72 -10.83
CA GLY A 192 -6.24 -24.91 -10.50
C GLY A 192 -5.71 -24.93 -9.06
N GLN A 193 -4.52 -25.51 -8.88
CA GLN A 193 -3.80 -25.59 -7.60
C GLN A 193 -2.33 -25.26 -7.83
N PHE A 194 -1.69 -24.65 -6.83
CA PHE A 194 -0.24 -24.44 -6.72
C PHE A 194 0.39 -23.57 -7.81
N MET A 195 -0.37 -22.62 -8.39
CA MET A 195 0.18 -21.54 -9.23
C MET A 195 1.20 -20.66 -8.48
N GLY A 196 1.12 -20.63 -7.15
CA GLY A 196 2.17 -20.08 -6.29
C GLY A 196 2.43 -20.97 -5.09
N ALA A 197 3.45 -20.63 -4.31
CA ALA A 197 3.94 -21.46 -3.21
C ALA A 197 2.89 -21.65 -2.11
N LYS A 198 2.83 -22.87 -1.58
CA LYS A 198 2.02 -23.23 -0.41
C LYS A 198 2.65 -22.64 0.85
N ARG A 199 1.96 -21.69 1.48
CA ARG A 199 2.39 -21.01 2.70
C ARG A 199 1.23 -20.72 3.66
N SER A 200 1.56 -20.27 4.86
CA SER A 200 0.56 -19.90 5.87
C SER A 200 -0.41 -18.82 5.35
N GLY A 201 -1.71 -19.03 5.55
CA GLY A 201 -2.77 -18.12 5.06
C GLY A 201 -3.16 -18.31 3.59
N ALA A 202 -2.44 -19.12 2.81
CA ALA A 202 -2.83 -19.52 1.46
C ALA A 202 -3.52 -20.91 1.47
N ALA A 203 -4.47 -21.11 0.56
CA ALA A 203 -5.10 -22.41 0.30
C ALA A 203 -4.65 -22.91 -1.07
N ASP A 204 -3.99 -24.08 -1.13
CA ASP A 204 -3.56 -24.71 -2.39
C ASP A 204 -2.72 -23.78 -3.29
N GLY A 205 -1.81 -23.01 -2.67
CA GLY A 205 -0.98 -22.01 -3.35
C GLY A 205 -1.65 -20.64 -3.57
N TRP A 206 -2.95 -20.52 -3.27
CA TRP A 206 -3.73 -19.30 -3.51
C TRP A 206 -3.89 -18.41 -2.27
N TRP A 207 -3.49 -17.16 -2.40
CA TRP A 207 -3.80 -16.07 -1.50
C TRP A 207 -5.14 -15.43 -1.87
N THR A 208 -6.07 -15.38 -0.91
CA THR A 208 -7.47 -14.95 -1.14
C THR A 208 -7.88 -13.74 -0.29
N LYS A 209 -6.91 -13.12 0.38
CA LYS A 209 -7.07 -11.87 1.11
C LYS A 209 -7.15 -10.71 0.12
N SER A 210 -8.24 -9.96 0.19
CA SER A 210 -8.45 -8.72 -0.56
C SER A 210 -8.33 -7.52 0.38
N GLY A 211 -7.66 -6.45 -0.03
CA GLY A 211 -7.53 -5.28 0.83
C GLY A 211 -6.92 -4.00 0.24
N ASN A 212 -6.19 -4.09 -0.87
CA ASN A 212 -5.36 -3.00 -1.39
C ASN A 212 -5.33 -3.06 -2.93
N VAL A 213 -5.01 -1.95 -3.60
CA VAL A 213 -4.68 -1.88 -5.04
C VAL A 213 -3.33 -2.52 -5.39
N LEU A 214 -2.50 -2.74 -4.38
CA LEU A 214 -1.22 -3.45 -4.41
C LEU A 214 -1.38 -4.88 -3.89
N ALA A 215 -0.63 -5.83 -4.45
CA ALA A 215 -0.66 -7.24 -4.08
C ALA A 215 0.22 -7.56 -2.84
N ASP A 216 -0.27 -8.40 -1.92
CA ASP A 216 0.35 -8.69 -0.60
C ASP A 216 0.47 -10.19 -0.26
N ASN A 217 0.60 -11.03 -1.29
CA ASN A 217 0.60 -12.49 -1.25
C ASN A 217 1.98 -13.15 -0.97
N GLU A 218 3.06 -12.39 -1.10
CA GLU A 218 4.46 -12.84 -1.17
C GLU A 218 4.63 -13.93 -2.25
N GLN A 219 4.99 -15.16 -1.85
CA GLN A 219 5.29 -16.28 -2.74
C GLN A 219 4.05 -17.07 -3.22
N ALA A 220 2.87 -16.86 -2.61
CA ALA A 220 1.60 -17.45 -3.06
C ALA A 220 1.02 -16.67 -4.25
N ALA A 221 0.15 -17.27 -5.06
CA ALA A 221 -0.54 -16.59 -6.16
C ALA A 221 -1.78 -15.82 -5.68
N ASN A 222 -2.02 -14.61 -6.19
CA ASN A 222 -3.11 -13.74 -5.74
C ASN A 222 -4.42 -14.05 -6.48
N LEU A 223 -5.16 -15.05 -6.00
CA LEU A 223 -6.39 -15.53 -6.64
C LEU A 223 -7.42 -14.42 -6.88
N THR A 224 -7.53 -13.43 -5.99
CA THR A 224 -8.47 -12.32 -6.21
C THR A 224 -8.04 -11.41 -7.36
N ALA A 225 -6.74 -11.22 -7.60
CA ALA A 225 -6.23 -10.52 -8.78
C ALA A 225 -6.38 -11.38 -10.05
N THR A 226 -5.96 -12.64 -10.00
CA THR A 226 -6.10 -13.60 -11.13
C THR A 226 -7.56 -13.72 -11.57
N MET A 227 -8.51 -13.89 -10.65
CA MET A 227 -9.95 -13.99 -10.99
C MET A 227 -10.56 -12.69 -11.51
N ARG A 228 -9.89 -11.53 -11.35
CA ARG A 228 -10.29 -10.28 -12.02
C ARG A 228 -9.78 -10.26 -13.46
N HIS A 229 -8.55 -10.72 -13.70
CA HIS A 229 -7.94 -10.92 -15.02
C HIS A 229 -8.75 -11.95 -15.85
N GLU A 230 -8.95 -13.17 -15.34
CA GLU A 230 -9.74 -14.22 -16.01
C GLU A 230 -11.12 -13.73 -16.44
N MET A 231 -11.83 -13.07 -15.53
CA MET A 231 -13.18 -12.59 -15.80
C MET A 231 -13.22 -11.52 -16.91
N ALA A 232 -12.11 -10.86 -17.27
CA ALA A 232 -12.05 -10.00 -18.45
C ALA A 232 -12.03 -10.78 -19.77
N HIS A 233 -11.34 -11.92 -19.85
CA HIS A 233 -11.43 -12.84 -20.99
C HIS A 233 -12.87 -13.36 -21.14
N ALA A 234 -13.51 -13.73 -20.04
CA ALA A 234 -14.94 -14.07 -20.00
C ALA A 234 -15.90 -12.87 -20.24
N LEU A 235 -15.37 -11.64 -20.35
CA LEU A 235 -16.11 -10.45 -20.79
C LEU A 235 -15.70 -10.00 -22.20
N GLY A 236 -14.91 -10.78 -22.94
CA GLY A 236 -14.58 -10.53 -24.35
C GLY A 236 -13.24 -9.82 -24.61
N PHE A 237 -12.37 -9.71 -23.60
CA PHE A 237 -10.96 -9.30 -23.76
C PHE A 237 -10.15 -10.50 -24.31
N THR A 238 -10.41 -10.87 -25.57
CA THR A 238 -9.90 -12.13 -26.14
C THR A 238 -9.73 -12.04 -27.66
N SER A 239 -8.65 -12.63 -28.18
CA SER A 239 -8.47 -12.88 -29.61
C SER A 239 -8.94 -14.30 -29.95
N GLN A 240 -9.54 -14.47 -31.12
CA GLN A 240 -9.99 -15.76 -31.63
C GLN A 240 -9.54 -15.92 -33.08
N THR A 241 -8.90 -17.04 -33.35
CA THR A 241 -8.34 -17.40 -34.66
C THR A 241 -8.65 -18.86 -34.96
N ILE A 242 -8.78 -19.18 -36.24
CA ILE A 242 -8.97 -20.56 -36.73
C ILE A 242 -7.78 -20.97 -37.59
N ALA A 243 -7.42 -22.25 -37.52
CA ALA A 243 -6.40 -22.83 -38.38
C ALA A 243 -6.85 -22.83 -39.84
N VAL A 244 -5.89 -22.70 -40.75
CA VAL A 244 -6.10 -22.89 -42.19
C VAL A 244 -5.73 -24.34 -42.50
N LEU A 245 -6.73 -25.12 -42.87
CA LEU A 245 -6.56 -26.54 -43.21
C LEU A 245 -6.22 -26.72 -44.69
N ASP A 246 -5.51 -27.79 -45.01
CA ASP A 246 -5.26 -28.22 -46.39
C ASP A 246 -6.44 -29.04 -46.97
N ALA A 247 -6.26 -29.60 -48.18
CA ALA A 247 -7.30 -30.43 -48.82
C ALA A 247 -7.50 -31.82 -48.17
N SER A 248 -6.65 -32.18 -47.21
CA SER A 248 -6.72 -33.39 -46.39
C SER A 248 -7.45 -33.15 -45.06
N GLY A 249 -7.58 -31.88 -44.64
CA GLY A 249 -8.03 -31.47 -43.31
C GLY A 249 -6.89 -31.28 -42.30
N GLU A 250 -5.63 -31.37 -42.72
CA GLU A 250 -4.46 -31.16 -41.86
C GLU A 250 -4.15 -29.67 -41.69
N GLU A 251 -3.64 -29.24 -40.54
CA GLU A 251 -3.25 -27.84 -40.32
C GLU A 251 -2.07 -27.45 -41.22
N MET A 252 -2.22 -26.35 -41.99
CA MET A 252 -1.14 -25.83 -42.80
C MET A 252 -0.13 -25.06 -41.94
N GLU A 253 1.16 -25.31 -42.13
CA GLU A 253 2.23 -24.48 -41.56
C GLU A 253 2.82 -23.48 -42.58
N ASP A 254 3.38 -22.38 -42.07
CA ASP A 254 4.34 -21.55 -42.81
C ASP A 254 5.73 -22.21 -42.87
N LYS A 255 6.67 -21.60 -43.62
CA LYS A 255 8.00 -22.20 -43.84
C LYS A 255 8.93 -22.19 -42.62
N ASP A 256 8.53 -21.59 -41.50
CA ASP A 256 9.26 -21.57 -40.23
C ASP A 256 8.65 -22.52 -39.18
N GLY A 257 7.66 -23.35 -39.57
CA GLY A 257 6.99 -24.31 -38.68
C GLY A 257 6.01 -23.65 -37.73
N LEU A 258 5.25 -22.66 -38.23
CA LEU A 258 4.20 -21.96 -37.49
C LEU A 258 2.84 -22.25 -38.12
N PRO A 259 1.78 -22.52 -37.34
CA PRO A 259 0.45 -22.75 -37.88
C PRO A 259 -0.02 -21.51 -38.65
N LEU A 260 -0.57 -21.73 -39.84
CA LEU A 260 -1.18 -20.71 -40.68
C LEU A 260 -2.58 -20.43 -40.14
N LEU A 261 -2.77 -19.26 -39.55
CA LEU A 261 -4.02 -18.88 -38.88
C LEU A 261 -4.77 -17.81 -39.68
N LYS A 262 -6.07 -17.67 -39.44
CA LYS A 262 -6.89 -16.52 -39.89
C LYS A 262 -7.91 -16.12 -38.82
N PHE A 263 -8.37 -14.88 -38.87
CA PHE A 263 -9.54 -14.47 -38.08
C PHE A 263 -10.82 -15.06 -38.70
N PRO A 264 -11.75 -15.66 -37.94
CA PRO A 264 -12.94 -16.31 -38.47
C PRO A 264 -13.96 -15.34 -39.11
N ASP A 265 -14.67 -15.81 -40.14
CA ASP A 265 -15.75 -15.03 -40.78
C ASP A 265 -16.92 -14.71 -39.84
N SER A 266 -17.17 -15.55 -38.84
CA SER A 266 -18.32 -15.50 -37.92
C SER A 266 -18.26 -14.38 -36.86
N LEU A 267 -17.20 -13.57 -36.87
CA LEU A 267 -17.01 -12.38 -36.02
C LEU A 267 -18.00 -11.25 -36.38
N THR A 268 -19.26 -11.36 -35.97
CA THR A 268 -20.38 -10.46 -36.34
C THR A 268 -20.47 -9.17 -35.53
N GLU A 269 -19.80 -9.08 -34.38
CA GLU A 269 -19.91 -7.98 -33.42
C GLU A 269 -18.94 -6.83 -33.77
N PRO A 270 -19.42 -5.61 -34.11
CA PRO A 270 -18.58 -4.55 -34.69
C PRO A 270 -17.53 -3.95 -33.73
N ASN A 271 -17.69 -4.17 -32.42
CA ASN A 271 -16.77 -3.75 -31.36
C ASN A 271 -16.15 -4.97 -30.64
N ALA A 272 -15.97 -6.10 -31.33
CA ALA A 272 -15.17 -7.19 -30.79
C ALA A 272 -13.69 -6.77 -30.67
N TRP A 273 -13.00 -7.26 -29.64
CA TRP A 273 -11.57 -6.99 -29.35
C TRP A 273 -10.68 -7.00 -30.60
N ILE A 274 -10.84 -8.02 -31.45
CA ILE A 274 -10.05 -8.18 -32.69
C ILE A 274 -10.12 -6.97 -33.64
N TYR A 275 -11.24 -6.23 -33.72
CA TYR A 275 -11.35 -5.08 -34.65
C TYR A 275 -10.52 -3.87 -34.22
N HIS A 276 -10.12 -3.83 -32.95
CA HIS A 276 -9.20 -2.84 -32.40
C HIS A 276 -7.73 -3.23 -32.62
N LEU A 277 -7.44 -4.49 -32.99
CA LEU A 277 -6.06 -4.96 -33.20
C LEU A 277 -5.45 -4.41 -34.49
N ARG A 278 -4.18 -4.01 -34.39
CA ARG A 278 -3.28 -3.62 -35.48
C ARG A 278 -2.05 -4.52 -35.44
N ASP A 279 -1.58 -4.94 -36.59
CA ASP A 279 -0.36 -5.75 -36.71
C ASP A 279 0.92 -4.91 -36.54
N GLN A 280 2.11 -5.51 -36.70
CA GLN A 280 3.37 -4.78 -36.51
C GLN A 280 3.59 -3.66 -37.56
N ASN A 281 2.96 -3.78 -38.73
CA ASN A 281 2.97 -2.80 -39.83
C ASN A 281 1.78 -1.81 -39.72
N LEU A 282 0.95 -1.95 -38.67
CA LEU A 282 -0.28 -1.20 -38.37
C LEU A 282 -1.49 -1.51 -39.26
N ASN A 283 -1.48 -2.62 -40.00
CA ASN A 283 -2.66 -3.07 -40.74
C ASN A 283 -3.76 -3.52 -39.75
N PRO A 284 -5.04 -3.20 -39.99
CA PRO A 284 -6.13 -3.70 -39.16
C PRO A 284 -6.35 -5.20 -39.35
N ALA A 285 -6.72 -5.90 -38.28
CA ALA A 285 -7.37 -7.20 -38.36
C ALA A 285 -8.76 -7.08 -38.99
N ALA A 286 -9.21 -8.14 -39.66
CA ALA A 286 -10.50 -8.25 -40.33
C ALA A 286 -10.90 -9.72 -40.47
N LYS A 287 -12.20 -9.98 -40.72
CA LYS A 287 -12.72 -11.33 -41.06
C LYS A 287 -11.90 -11.99 -42.17
N GLU A 288 -11.67 -13.30 -42.03
CA GLU A 288 -10.94 -14.17 -42.98
C GLU A 288 -9.50 -13.74 -43.30
N LYS A 289 -8.98 -12.70 -42.65
CA LYS A 289 -7.66 -12.14 -42.91
C LYS A 289 -6.59 -13.07 -42.34
N LEU A 290 -5.69 -13.50 -43.22
CA LEU A 290 -4.60 -14.44 -42.93
C LEU A 290 -3.53 -13.79 -42.05
N ILE A 291 -3.09 -14.54 -41.04
CA ILE A 291 -2.07 -14.16 -40.07
C ILE A 291 -0.77 -14.90 -40.46
N ILE A 292 0.31 -14.14 -40.73
CA ILE A 292 1.57 -14.69 -41.27
C ILE A 292 2.80 -13.95 -40.74
N SER A 293 3.96 -14.60 -40.83
CA SER A 293 5.26 -13.96 -40.64
C SER A 293 5.63 -13.02 -41.81
N SER A 294 6.50 -12.03 -41.57
CA SER A 294 7.05 -11.17 -42.63
C SER A 294 7.80 -12.00 -43.69
N ARG A 295 8.40 -13.12 -43.27
CA ARG A 295 9.10 -14.08 -44.13
C ARG A 295 8.13 -14.81 -45.06
N GLU A 296 7.01 -15.27 -44.53
CA GLU A 296 5.96 -15.92 -45.32
C GLU A 296 5.30 -14.92 -46.28
N PHE A 297 5.08 -13.66 -45.86
CA PHE A 297 4.64 -12.60 -46.78
C PHE A 297 5.64 -12.41 -47.93
N ALA A 298 6.93 -12.21 -47.63
CA ALA A 298 7.96 -12.07 -48.65
C ALA A 298 8.08 -13.30 -49.57
N ARG A 299 7.76 -14.51 -49.07
CA ARG A 299 7.68 -15.74 -49.87
C ARG A 299 6.44 -15.79 -50.77
N ARG A 300 5.30 -15.24 -50.34
CA ARG A 300 4.08 -15.11 -51.17
C ARG A 300 4.27 -14.03 -52.23
N LYS A 301 4.77 -12.85 -51.86
CA LYS A 301 5.08 -11.71 -52.74
C LYS A 301 6.07 -12.05 -53.88
N LYS A 302 6.96 -13.02 -53.66
CA LYS A 302 7.87 -13.55 -54.70
C LYS A 302 7.21 -14.51 -55.71
N LYS A 303 6.07 -15.10 -55.36
CA LYS A 303 5.25 -15.94 -56.28
C LYS A 303 4.19 -15.10 -56.99
N ASP A 304 3.59 -14.15 -56.28
CA ASP A 304 2.59 -13.23 -56.81
C ASP A 304 2.98 -11.79 -56.41
N ALA A 305 3.39 -11.01 -57.40
CA ALA A 305 3.83 -9.64 -57.21
C ALA A 305 2.68 -8.65 -56.92
N SER A 306 1.41 -9.05 -57.05
CA SER A 306 0.25 -8.18 -56.79
C SER A 306 -0.01 -7.94 -55.31
N LEU A 307 0.19 -8.97 -54.47
CA LEU A 307 -0.14 -9.01 -53.03
C LEU A 307 0.36 -7.79 -52.25
N SER A 308 -0.49 -7.18 -51.44
CA SER A 308 -0.15 -6.08 -50.52
C SER A 308 0.08 -6.61 -49.11
N GLU A 309 0.88 -5.91 -48.30
CA GLU A 309 0.97 -6.20 -46.86
C GLU A 309 -0.38 -5.97 -46.16
N ALA A 310 -1.17 -5.00 -46.64
CA ALA A 310 -2.50 -4.69 -46.12
C ALA A 310 -3.50 -5.84 -46.24
N ASP A 311 -3.25 -6.81 -47.12
CA ASP A 311 -4.08 -8.01 -47.32
C ASP A 311 -3.87 -9.03 -46.19
N PHE A 312 -2.81 -8.88 -45.38
CA PHE A 312 -2.39 -9.81 -44.33
C PHE A 312 -2.29 -9.13 -42.96
N PHE A 313 -2.35 -9.92 -41.89
CA PHE A 313 -2.04 -9.48 -40.53
C PHE A 313 -0.65 -10.03 -40.21
N ILE A 314 0.37 -9.19 -40.35
CA ILE A 314 1.78 -9.60 -40.34
C ILE A 314 2.33 -9.49 -38.93
N ILE A 315 2.71 -10.62 -38.33
CA ILE A 315 3.30 -10.65 -36.99
C ILE A 315 4.40 -11.72 -36.85
N ASP A 316 5.64 -11.26 -36.77
CA ASP A 316 6.80 -12.15 -36.61
C ASP A 316 6.84 -12.75 -35.20
N LYS A 317 7.27 -14.01 -35.08
CA LYS A 317 7.44 -14.70 -33.79
C LYS A 317 8.72 -14.32 -33.04
N LYS A 318 9.72 -13.79 -33.74
CA LYS A 318 11.02 -13.40 -33.19
C LYS A 318 11.39 -12.02 -33.71
N LYS A 319 12.12 -11.25 -32.90
CA LYS A 319 12.50 -9.88 -33.24
C LYS A 319 13.34 -9.83 -34.53
N THR A 320 12.96 -8.94 -35.44
CA THR A 320 13.63 -8.73 -36.73
C THR A 320 14.13 -7.29 -36.83
N ASP A 321 14.59 -6.89 -38.01
CA ASP A 321 14.87 -5.51 -38.41
C ASP A 321 13.60 -4.71 -38.79
N VAL A 322 12.44 -5.37 -38.89
CA VAL A 322 11.15 -4.73 -39.16
C VAL A 322 10.69 -3.95 -37.91
N PRO A 323 10.26 -2.67 -38.05
CA PRO A 323 9.72 -1.90 -36.93
C PRO A 323 8.58 -2.64 -36.22
N ARG A 324 8.63 -2.69 -34.87
CA ARG A 324 7.63 -3.33 -34.00
C ARG A 324 7.46 -4.84 -34.20
N SER A 325 8.41 -5.52 -34.85
CA SER A 325 8.41 -6.99 -34.97
C SER A 325 8.06 -7.68 -33.63
N THR A 326 7.20 -8.70 -33.67
CA THR A 326 6.61 -9.42 -32.53
C THR A 326 5.52 -8.72 -31.73
N LYS A 327 5.07 -7.52 -32.12
CA LYS A 327 4.02 -6.77 -31.40
C LYS A 327 2.80 -6.49 -32.26
N ALA A 328 1.62 -6.71 -31.67
CA ALA A 328 0.37 -6.10 -32.11
C ALA A 328 0.05 -4.87 -31.25
N TYR A 329 -1.00 -4.13 -31.60
CA TYR A 329 -1.48 -2.98 -30.82
C TYR A 329 -3.01 -2.94 -30.77
N PHE A 330 -3.58 -2.68 -29.59
CA PHE A 330 -5.00 -2.34 -29.42
C PHE A 330 -5.19 -0.83 -29.59
N VAL A 331 -6.06 -0.42 -30.51
CA VAL A 331 -6.35 0.99 -30.80
C VAL A 331 -7.85 1.27 -30.62
N GLY A 332 -8.20 2.25 -29.78
CA GLY A 332 -9.57 2.64 -29.48
C GLY A 332 -9.69 4.04 -28.90
N ASP A 333 -10.83 4.69 -29.11
CA ASP A 333 -11.07 6.09 -28.77
C ASP A 333 -10.93 6.37 -27.27
N LYS A 334 -11.33 5.43 -26.41
CA LYS A 334 -11.26 5.57 -24.95
C LYS A 334 -9.84 5.31 -24.46
N VAL A 335 -9.13 4.35 -25.06
CA VAL A 335 -7.69 4.17 -24.83
C VAL A 335 -6.92 5.47 -25.15
N SER A 336 -7.11 6.05 -26.33
CA SER A 336 -6.47 7.32 -26.70
C SER A 336 -6.89 8.51 -25.81
N GLU A 337 -8.13 8.55 -25.31
CA GLU A 337 -8.56 9.54 -24.30
C GLU A 337 -7.73 9.47 -23.00
N VAL A 338 -7.35 8.26 -22.58
CA VAL A 338 -6.61 8.01 -21.33
C VAL A 338 -5.11 8.14 -21.50
N LEU A 339 -4.58 7.80 -22.68
CA LEU A 339 -3.16 7.96 -23.00
C LEU A 339 -2.73 9.43 -23.02
N ASP A 340 -3.64 10.39 -23.26
CA ASP A 340 -3.39 11.85 -23.18
C ASP A 340 -2.15 12.24 -24.04
N GLY A 341 -2.05 11.65 -25.24
CA GLY A 341 -0.93 11.81 -26.17
C GLY A 341 0.24 10.82 -26.04
N LYS A 342 0.26 9.94 -25.01
CA LYS A 342 1.26 8.88 -24.88
C LYS A 342 1.18 7.92 -26.06
N ARG A 343 2.35 7.53 -26.58
CA ARG A 343 2.49 6.51 -27.61
C ARG A 343 3.47 5.42 -27.20
N PHE A 344 3.20 4.20 -27.62
CA PHE A 344 4.08 3.04 -27.46
C PHE A 344 4.61 2.65 -28.85
N ASP A 345 5.93 2.61 -29.01
CA ASP A 345 6.60 2.33 -30.29
C ASP A 345 6.08 3.18 -31.48
N GLY A 346 5.68 4.43 -31.19
CA GLY A 346 5.11 5.39 -32.13
C GLY A 346 3.59 5.26 -32.38
N VAL A 347 2.93 4.27 -31.78
CA VAL A 347 1.50 3.97 -31.93
C VAL A 347 0.67 4.64 -30.84
N ASP A 348 -0.47 5.20 -31.23
CA ASP A 348 -1.52 5.70 -30.33
C ASP A 348 -2.45 4.53 -29.97
N GLY A 349 -2.08 3.77 -28.95
CA GLY A 349 -2.69 2.49 -28.60
C GLY A 349 -1.83 1.69 -27.63
N LEU A 350 -2.38 0.59 -27.10
CA LEU A 350 -1.69 -0.28 -26.14
C LEU A 350 -0.93 -1.38 -26.88
N PRO A 351 0.34 -1.67 -26.55
CA PRO A 351 1.06 -2.82 -27.09
C PRO A 351 0.43 -4.13 -26.61
N VAL A 352 0.30 -5.09 -27.53
CA VAL A 352 -0.35 -6.39 -27.36
C VAL A 352 0.66 -7.51 -27.68
N THR A 353 0.72 -8.52 -26.82
CA THR A 353 1.58 -9.70 -26.97
C THR A 353 1.26 -10.41 -28.28
N GLY A 354 2.26 -10.59 -29.14
CA GLY A 354 2.09 -11.31 -30.40
C GLY A 354 2.00 -12.83 -30.22
N TRP A 355 3.02 -13.42 -29.61
CA TRP A 355 3.21 -14.85 -29.49
C TRP A 355 3.68 -15.23 -28.08
N GLU A 356 3.07 -16.26 -27.49
CA GLU A 356 3.51 -16.90 -26.26
C GLU A 356 4.06 -18.30 -26.59
N GLY A 357 5.39 -18.47 -26.52
CA GLY A 357 6.05 -19.74 -26.84
C GLY A 357 5.84 -20.17 -28.30
N SER A 358 4.90 -21.09 -28.54
CA SER A 358 4.46 -21.50 -29.88
C SER A 358 3.11 -20.91 -30.31
N ASN A 359 2.35 -20.35 -29.37
CA ASN A 359 0.94 -20.04 -29.53
C ASN A 359 0.78 -18.56 -29.88
N LEU A 360 -0.18 -18.24 -30.73
CA LEU A 360 -0.55 -16.85 -31.00
C LEU A 360 -1.39 -16.34 -29.82
N ASP A 361 -1.01 -15.20 -29.24
CA ASP A 361 -1.65 -14.62 -28.06
C ASP A 361 -2.73 -13.62 -28.50
N LEU A 362 -2.31 -12.39 -28.86
CA LEU A 362 -3.17 -11.27 -29.26
C LEU A 362 -4.27 -10.88 -28.25
N ALA A 363 -4.26 -11.42 -27.02
CA ALA A 363 -5.23 -11.18 -25.95
C ALA A 363 -4.63 -10.42 -24.75
N HIS A 364 -3.31 -10.48 -24.55
CA HIS A 364 -2.62 -9.80 -23.45
C HIS A 364 -1.91 -8.51 -23.86
N LEU A 365 -1.71 -7.62 -22.89
CA LEU A 365 -1.00 -6.35 -23.05
C LEU A 365 0.47 -6.46 -22.62
N GLU A 366 1.33 -5.60 -23.16
CA GLU A 366 2.69 -5.40 -22.60
C GLU A 366 2.73 -4.29 -21.53
N THR A 367 1.64 -3.56 -21.28
CA THR A 367 1.53 -2.61 -20.17
C THR A 367 1.23 -3.37 -18.88
N GLY A 368 2.15 -3.31 -17.89
CA GLY A 368 2.15 -4.11 -16.64
C GLY A 368 1.01 -3.91 -15.62
N GLY A 369 -0.22 -3.73 -16.09
CA GLY A 369 -1.45 -3.86 -15.31
C GLY A 369 -1.88 -5.33 -15.16
N LEU A 370 -3.18 -5.58 -14.93
CA LEU A 370 -3.71 -6.93 -14.75
C LEU A 370 -3.72 -7.76 -16.03
N MET A 371 -4.07 -7.19 -17.18
CA MET A 371 -4.16 -7.89 -18.48
C MET A 371 -2.80 -8.08 -19.14
N SER A 372 -1.71 -7.89 -18.39
CA SER A 372 -0.36 -8.01 -18.94
C SER A 372 0.16 -9.43 -18.93
N HIS A 373 1.05 -9.76 -19.87
CA HIS A 373 1.94 -10.93 -19.79
C HIS A 373 3.38 -10.57 -19.36
N ALA A 374 3.57 -9.40 -18.73
CA ALA A 374 4.83 -9.06 -18.06
C ALA A 374 5.15 -10.02 -16.89
N ASP A 375 6.44 -10.32 -16.71
CA ASP A 375 6.98 -11.20 -15.65
C ASP A 375 6.68 -10.72 -14.23
N TYR A 376 6.40 -9.42 -14.06
CA TYR A 376 6.07 -8.82 -12.77
C TYR A 376 4.81 -7.96 -12.87
N ARG A 377 3.81 -8.30 -12.07
CA ARG A 377 2.50 -7.64 -12.01
C ARG A 377 2.11 -7.43 -10.55
N ASN A 378 2.15 -6.19 -10.04
CA ASN A 378 1.80 -5.88 -8.64
C ASN A 378 0.40 -5.27 -8.43
N TYR A 379 -0.34 -5.10 -9.52
CA TYR A 379 -1.73 -4.62 -9.50
C TYR A 379 -2.66 -5.72 -8.99
N THR A 380 -3.67 -5.32 -8.20
CA THR A 380 -4.85 -6.18 -7.92
C THR A 380 -6.09 -5.71 -8.67
N VAL A 381 -6.00 -4.61 -9.42
CA VAL A 381 -7.13 -3.94 -10.12
C VAL A 381 -6.71 -3.45 -11.50
N PHE A 382 -7.69 -3.33 -12.39
CA PHE A 382 -7.49 -2.83 -13.76
C PHE A 382 -7.06 -1.37 -13.74
N THR A 383 -6.02 -1.05 -14.51
CA THR A 383 -5.58 0.32 -14.81
C THR A 383 -6.64 1.10 -15.59
N GLU A 384 -6.54 2.43 -15.64
CA GLU A 384 -7.49 3.24 -16.40
C GLU A 384 -7.49 2.88 -17.91
N VAL A 385 -6.34 2.50 -18.49
CA VAL A 385 -6.28 2.09 -19.91
C VAL A 385 -6.93 0.73 -20.17
N GLU A 386 -6.81 -0.23 -19.26
CA GLU A 386 -7.48 -1.54 -19.40
C GLU A 386 -9.00 -1.37 -19.25
N LEU A 387 -9.45 -0.54 -18.30
CA LEU A 387 -10.86 -0.13 -18.20
C LEU A 387 -11.32 0.66 -19.44
N ALA A 388 -10.45 1.45 -20.07
CA ALA A 388 -10.80 2.15 -21.30
C ALA A 388 -10.96 1.18 -22.50
N ALA A 389 -10.09 0.18 -22.62
CA ALA A 389 -10.23 -0.88 -23.63
C ALA A 389 -11.55 -1.64 -23.45
N MET A 390 -11.99 -1.92 -22.22
CA MET A 390 -13.32 -2.47 -21.93
C MET A 390 -14.48 -1.58 -22.43
N GLN A 391 -14.32 -0.25 -22.38
CA GLN A 391 -15.31 0.68 -22.92
C GLN A 391 -15.30 0.75 -24.45
N ASP A 392 -14.12 0.63 -25.09
CA ASP A 392 -13.98 0.57 -26.55
C ASP A 392 -14.63 -0.71 -27.12
N ILE A 393 -14.44 -1.87 -26.47
CA ILE A 393 -15.19 -3.10 -26.76
C ILE A 393 -16.65 -3.05 -26.24
N GLY A 394 -17.15 -1.89 -25.87
CA GLY A 394 -18.58 -1.56 -25.75
C GLY A 394 -19.21 -1.62 -24.36
N TYR A 395 -18.49 -1.97 -23.29
CA TYR A 395 -19.07 -1.96 -21.94
C TYR A 395 -19.32 -0.54 -21.44
N GLN A 396 -20.49 -0.32 -20.83
CA GLN A 396 -20.91 0.96 -20.29
C GLN A 396 -20.73 0.97 -18.78
N PHE A 397 -19.86 1.85 -18.29
CA PHE A 397 -19.67 2.16 -16.87
C PHE A 397 -18.96 3.51 -16.72
N ASP A 398 -19.01 4.11 -15.53
CA ASP A 398 -18.33 5.38 -15.26
C ASP A 398 -16.86 5.13 -14.84
N ARG A 399 -15.96 4.99 -15.82
CA ARG A 399 -14.51 4.82 -15.59
C ARG A 399 -13.93 5.86 -14.63
N LYS A 400 -14.48 7.09 -14.66
CA LYS A 400 -14.05 8.22 -13.82
C LYS A 400 -14.64 8.18 -12.39
N ALA A 401 -15.38 7.12 -12.06
CA ALA A 401 -15.67 6.73 -10.68
C ALA A 401 -14.53 5.91 -10.04
N TYR A 402 -13.63 5.32 -10.86
CA TYR A 402 -12.52 4.48 -10.41
C TYR A 402 -11.17 5.19 -10.52
N TYR A 403 -11.00 6.07 -11.51
CA TYR A 403 -9.79 6.88 -11.70
C TYR A 403 -10.12 8.37 -11.78
N GLY A 404 -9.42 9.19 -10.99
CA GLY A 404 -9.54 10.65 -11.05
C GLY A 404 -8.78 11.28 -12.22
N ARG A 405 -7.49 10.93 -12.33
CA ARG A 405 -6.64 11.13 -13.52
C ARG A 405 -5.48 10.14 -13.53
N SER A 406 -5.17 9.61 -14.71
CA SER A 406 -3.91 8.89 -14.97
C SER A 406 -2.91 9.73 -15.79
N VAL A 407 -1.61 9.41 -15.68
CA VAL A 407 -0.50 10.04 -16.42
C VAL A 407 0.44 8.94 -16.96
N TYR A 408 0.22 8.53 -18.21
CA TYR A 408 1.01 7.50 -18.90
C TYR A 408 2.22 8.06 -19.68
N ASN A 409 2.30 9.38 -19.82
CA ASN A 409 3.41 10.07 -20.47
C ASN A 409 4.68 10.07 -19.61
N ASP A 410 5.82 10.23 -20.28
CA ASP A 410 7.13 10.42 -19.66
C ASP A 410 7.58 11.89 -19.81
N GLY A 411 8.33 12.41 -18.83
CA GLY A 411 8.97 13.73 -18.93
C GLY A 411 8.04 14.95 -18.88
N LEU A 412 6.76 14.81 -18.54
CA LEU A 412 5.84 15.94 -18.46
C LEU A 412 6.10 16.79 -17.21
N THR A 413 5.93 18.11 -17.36
CA THR A 413 5.64 18.99 -16.22
C THR A 413 4.14 19.33 -16.22
N LEU A 414 3.44 19.03 -15.13
CA LEU A 414 1.98 19.06 -15.07
C LEU A 414 1.46 19.61 -13.73
N THR A 415 0.71 20.70 -13.77
CA THR A 415 -0.16 21.10 -12.65
C THR A 415 -1.54 20.45 -12.83
N ASN A 416 -1.83 19.40 -12.06
CA ASN A 416 -3.12 18.73 -12.12
C ASN A 416 -4.17 19.43 -11.26
N THR A 417 -5.02 20.25 -11.89
CA THR A 417 -6.18 20.91 -11.28
C THR A 417 -7.45 20.04 -11.26
N ARG A 418 -7.35 18.75 -11.62
CA ARG A 418 -8.45 17.78 -11.54
C ARG A 418 -8.38 17.04 -10.20
N GLY A 419 -9.46 17.13 -9.42
CA GLY A 419 -9.65 16.36 -8.19
C GLY A 419 -10.36 15.02 -8.43
N TYR A 420 -10.61 14.28 -7.35
CA TYR A 420 -11.36 13.02 -7.35
C TYR A 420 -12.31 13.00 -6.16
N SER A 421 -13.59 12.66 -6.38
CA SER A 421 -14.62 12.60 -5.32
C SER A 421 -15.79 11.71 -5.75
N ALA A 422 -16.88 11.65 -4.97
CA ALA A 422 -18.08 10.93 -5.36
C ALA A 422 -18.66 11.46 -6.69
N ARG A 423 -19.10 10.55 -7.56
CA ARG A 423 -19.77 10.86 -8.83
C ARG A 423 -21.26 11.13 -8.63
N ASN A 424 -21.85 11.93 -9.51
CA ASN A 424 -23.30 12.04 -9.63
C ASN A 424 -23.90 10.77 -10.27
N ALA A 425 -25.20 10.51 -10.08
CA ALA A 425 -25.86 9.31 -10.60
C ALA A 425 -25.85 9.17 -12.13
N ALA A 426 -25.63 10.27 -12.85
CA ALA A 426 -25.46 10.27 -14.31
C ALA A 426 -24.06 9.79 -14.76
N GLY A 427 -23.05 9.86 -13.89
CA GLY A 427 -21.65 9.61 -14.22
C GLY A 427 -21.00 10.73 -15.03
N THR A 428 -21.47 11.98 -14.86
CA THR A 428 -21.02 13.13 -15.67
C THR A 428 -20.16 14.13 -14.89
N ALA A 429 -20.29 14.21 -13.57
CA ALA A 429 -19.56 15.17 -12.73
C ALA A 429 -19.25 14.64 -11.33
N TYR A 430 -18.19 15.19 -10.74
CA TYR A 430 -17.84 15.04 -9.34
C TYR A 430 -18.73 15.92 -8.44
N ILE A 431 -19.07 15.40 -7.26
CA ILE A 431 -19.84 16.11 -6.22
C ILE A 431 -18.84 16.79 -5.29
N ALA A 432 -18.88 18.12 -5.22
CA ALA A 432 -17.99 18.91 -4.37
C ALA A 432 -18.13 18.49 -2.89
N GLY A 433 -16.99 18.28 -2.22
CA GLY A 433 -16.92 17.92 -0.80
C GLY A 433 -17.40 16.51 -0.42
N LYS A 434 -18.06 15.76 -1.31
CA LYS A 434 -18.53 14.39 -1.02
C LYS A 434 -17.49 13.35 -1.38
N TYR A 435 -17.05 12.57 -0.40
CA TYR A 435 -16.03 11.52 -0.58
C TYR A 435 -16.55 10.39 -1.46
N SER A 436 -15.70 9.88 -2.37
CA SER A 436 -15.97 8.64 -3.10
C SER A 436 -16.03 7.45 -2.14
N GLU A 437 -16.98 6.55 -2.37
CA GLU A 437 -17.14 5.30 -1.61
C GLU A 437 -16.73 4.08 -2.44
N VAL A 438 -16.28 4.30 -3.69
CA VAL A 438 -15.91 3.26 -4.66
C VAL A 438 -14.68 2.47 -4.16
N PRO A 439 -14.78 1.15 -3.94
CA PRO A 439 -13.65 0.32 -3.55
C PRO A 439 -12.51 0.41 -4.57
N TYR A 440 -11.27 0.39 -4.06
CA TYR A 440 -10.03 0.40 -4.85
C TYR A 440 -9.84 1.59 -5.82
N GLY A 441 -10.68 2.63 -5.76
CA GLY A 441 -10.53 3.79 -6.63
C GLY A 441 -9.23 4.57 -6.38
N ILE A 442 -8.61 5.07 -7.45
CA ILE A 442 -7.32 5.77 -7.44
C ILE A 442 -7.52 7.25 -7.85
N GLY A 443 -7.16 8.18 -6.98
CA GLY A 443 -7.37 9.61 -7.23
C GLY A 443 -6.45 10.18 -8.32
N LEU A 444 -5.14 10.08 -8.14
CA LEU A 444 -4.13 10.39 -9.14
C LEU A 444 -3.25 9.15 -9.37
N HIS A 445 -3.07 8.75 -10.63
CA HIS A 445 -2.14 7.69 -11.02
C HIS A 445 -1.03 8.26 -11.91
N VAL A 446 0.23 8.12 -11.50
CA VAL A 446 1.41 8.47 -12.31
C VAL A 446 2.09 7.17 -12.73
N PHE A 447 1.94 6.79 -13.99
CA PHE A 447 2.43 5.52 -14.53
C PHE A 447 3.77 5.67 -15.28
N GLY A 448 3.94 6.78 -16.01
CA GLY A 448 5.18 7.09 -16.74
C GLY A 448 6.30 7.61 -15.84
N SER A 449 7.46 7.91 -16.44
CA SER A 449 8.72 8.24 -15.76
C SER A 449 9.20 9.67 -15.99
N ARG A 450 10.05 10.20 -15.09
CA ARG A 450 10.67 11.55 -15.16
C ARG A 450 9.66 12.71 -15.21
N ASN A 451 8.43 12.51 -14.74
CA ASN A 451 7.41 13.55 -14.69
C ASN A 451 7.58 14.45 -13.44
N ASN A 452 7.20 15.72 -13.56
CA ASN A 452 7.05 16.66 -12.45
C ASN A 452 5.56 17.03 -12.32
N VAL A 453 4.85 16.42 -11.36
CA VAL A 453 3.39 16.52 -11.21
C VAL A 453 3.02 17.24 -9.92
N THR A 454 2.38 18.41 -10.02
CA THR A 454 1.80 19.13 -8.88
C THR A 454 0.31 18.84 -8.79
N GLN A 455 -0.12 18.13 -7.74
CA GLN A 455 -1.54 17.96 -7.44
C GLN A 455 -2.11 19.24 -6.83
N ALA A 456 -3.03 19.88 -7.56
CA ALA A 456 -3.60 21.19 -7.27
C ALA A 456 -5.14 21.17 -7.20
N ALA A 457 -5.68 20.06 -6.69
CA ALA A 457 -7.10 19.85 -6.41
C ALA A 457 -7.28 18.75 -5.35
N ASP A 458 -8.39 18.78 -4.61
CA ASP A 458 -8.65 17.80 -3.55
C ASP A 458 -8.99 16.41 -4.11
N ILE A 459 -8.49 15.39 -3.44
CA ILE A 459 -8.78 13.97 -3.65
C ILE A 459 -9.49 13.48 -2.38
N LEU A 460 -10.75 13.08 -2.52
CA LEU A 460 -11.65 12.74 -1.41
C LEU A 460 -12.20 11.32 -1.61
N THR A 461 -11.60 10.32 -0.97
CA THR A 461 -12.10 8.94 -0.99
C THR A 461 -12.09 8.30 0.41
N LYS A 462 -13.04 7.39 0.61
CA LYS A 462 -13.11 6.47 1.76
C LYS A 462 -13.51 5.06 1.32
N GLY A 463 -13.34 4.74 0.04
CA GLY A 463 -13.56 3.40 -0.50
C GLY A 463 -12.62 2.37 0.13
N PHE A 464 -13.08 1.12 0.26
CA PHE A 464 -12.27 0.02 0.76
C PHE A 464 -11.03 -0.19 -0.12
N GLY A 465 -9.83 -0.18 0.47
CA GLY A 465 -8.57 -0.37 -0.26
C GLY A 465 -8.26 0.70 -1.32
N ALA A 466 -8.90 1.87 -1.26
CA ALA A 466 -8.70 2.97 -2.21
C ALA A 466 -7.36 3.70 -2.00
N ALA A 467 -6.76 4.21 -3.07
CA ALA A 467 -5.51 4.98 -3.03
C ALA A 467 -5.78 6.45 -3.41
N GLY A 468 -5.28 7.39 -2.62
CA GLY A 468 -5.36 8.81 -2.95
C GLY A 468 -4.47 9.16 -4.14
N ILE A 469 -3.19 8.82 -4.05
CA ILE A 469 -2.21 8.89 -5.14
C ILE A 469 -1.54 7.51 -5.31
N ARG A 470 -1.30 7.05 -6.55
CA ARG A 470 -0.43 5.93 -6.90
C ARG A 470 0.68 6.41 -7.84
N ILE A 471 1.93 6.03 -7.56
CA ILE A 471 3.13 6.43 -8.32
C ILE A 471 3.92 5.17 -8.71
N ASP A 472 4.02 4.91 -10.00
CA ASP A 472 4.86 3.89 -10.63
C ASP A 472 5.94 4.59 -11.49
N GLY A 473 6.49 3.91 -12.50
CA GLY A 473 7.53 4.47 -13.37
C GLY A 473 8.87 4.63 -12.64
N SER A 474 9.63 5.69 -12.90
CA SER A 474 10.85 6.04 -12.17
C SER A 474 11.17 7.53 -12.30
N GLU A 475 11.98 8.07 -11.38
CA GLU A 475 12.52 9.44 -11.44
C GLU A 475 11.44 10.53 -11.47
N ASN A 476 10.20 10.24 -11.04
CA ASN A 476 9.13 11.23 -10.96
C ASN A 476 9.27 12.11 -9.71
N THR A 477 8.92 13.38 -9.83
CA THR A 477 8.66 14.29 -8.71
C THR A 477 7.16 14.54 -8.62
N VAL A 478 6.54 14.23 -7.49
CA VAL A 478 5.12 14.49 -7.23
C VAL A 478 4.97 15.43 -6.03
N THR A 479 4.20 16.50 -6.19
CA THR A 479 4.02 17.55 -5.17
C THR A 479 2.54 17.75 -4.84
N LEU A 480 2.16 17.54 -3.58
CA LEU A 480 0.86 17.97 -3.05
C LEU A 480 0.99 19.37 -2.45
N ALA A 481 0.50 20.38 -3.16
CA ALA A 481 0.64 21.78 -2.76
C ALA A 481 -0.22 22.14 -1.53
N ARG A 482 0.30 23.04 -0.68
CA ARG A 482 -0.15 23.32 0.71
C ARG A 482 -1.66 23.50 0.94
N LYS A 483 -2.41 23.97 -0.06
CA LYS A 483 -3.86 24.22 0.06
C LYS A 483 -4.71 22.93 0.02
N TYR A 484 -4.20 21.87 -0.59
CA TYR A 484 -5.01 20.73 -1.05
C TYR A 484 -4.89 19.50 -0.15
N LYS A 485 -5.88 18.62 -0.29
CA LYS A 485 -6.05 17.44 0.58
C LYS A 485 -6.13 16.15 -0.24
N VAL A 486 -5.54 15.09 0.29
CA VAL A 486 -5.68 13.72 -0.18
C VAL A 486 -6.20 12.88 0.99
N HIS A 487 -7.51 12.65 0.99
CA HIS A 487 -8.19 11.80 1.96
C HIS A 487 -8.39 10.41 1.36
N ALA A 488 -7.90 9.39 2.05
CA ALA A 488 -8.09 7.97 1.75
C ALA A 488 -8.61 7.22 2.99
N ASP A 489 -9.61 7.78 3.66
CA ASP A 489 -10.05 7.39 5.01
C ASP A 489 -10.95 6.12 5.03
N GLY A 490 -10.76 5.23 4.06
CA GLY A 490 -11.41 3.93 3.98
C GLY A 490 -10.66 2.85 4.75
N THR A 491 -11.33 1.74 5.04
CA THR A 491 -10.64 0.53 5.56
C THR A 491 -9.57 0.10 4.56
N ASN A 492 -8.34 -0.07 5.05
CA ASN A 492 -7.12 -0.33 4.28
C ASN A 492 -6.79 0.75 3.20
N GLY A 493 -7.31 1.97 3.32
CA GLY A 493 -7.00 3.04 2.39
C GLY A 493 -5.54 3.51 2.49
N ILE A 494 -4.99 4.04 1.40
CA ILE A 494 -3.63 4.58 1.34
C ILE A 494 -3.68 6.02 0.83
N GLY A 495 -3.10 6.96 1.58
CA GLY A 495 -3.06 8.37 1.17
C GLY A 495 -2.21 8.60 -0.08
N ALA A 496 -0.93 8.21 -0.03
CA ALA A 496 -0.07 8.09 -1.21
C ALA A 496 0.68 6.75 -1.22
N LEU A 497 0.59 6.04 -2.35
CA LEU A 497 1.30 4.80 -2.64
C LEU A 497 2.39 5.08 -3.68
N ILE A 498 3.64 4.72 -3.38
CA ILE A 498 4.70 4.57 -4.38
C ILE A 498 4.87 3.06 -4.55
N SER A 499 4.63 2.57 -5.77
CA SER A 499 4.44 1.15 -6.06
C SER A 499 5.40 0.56 -7.09
N TYR A 500 6.19 1.36 -7.81
CA TYR A 500 7.19 0.80 -8.72
C TYR A 500 8.38 1.71 -9.01
N GLY A 501 9.48 1.06 -9.40
CA GLY A 501 10.75 1.65 -9.83
C GLY A 501 11.49 2.48 -8.79
N ARG A 502 12.34 3.40 -9.25
CA ARG A 502 13.39 4.06 -8.45
C ARG A 502 13.39 5.58 -8.51
N ASN A 503 14.19 6.18 -7.63
CA ASN A 503 14.57 7.60 -7.60
C ASN A 503 13.37 8.57 -7.58
N GLN A 504 12.23 8.12 -7.07
CA GLN A 504 11.02 8.94 -6.96
C GLN A 504 11.24 10.04 -5.90
N THR A 505 10.56 11.16 -6.04
CA THR A 505 10.54 12.26 -5.06
C THR A 505 9.09 12.65 -4.74
N LEU A 506 8.74 12.67 -3.45
CA LEU A 506 7.41 13.10 -2.98
C LEU A 506 7.56 14.36 -2.11
N ASN A 507 6.85 15.43 -2.48
CA ASN A 507 6.77 16.66 -1.70
C ASN A 507 5.35 16.84 -1.17
N GLN A 508 5.15 16.74 0.15
CA GLN A 508 3.87 16.92 0.80
C GLN A 508 3.86 18.22 1.62
N GLU A 509 3.33 19.28 1.03
CA GLU A 509 3.00 20.52 1.75
C GLU A 509 1.57 20.52 2.28
N GLY A 510 0.66 19.82 1.59
CA GLY A 510 -0.76 19.70 1.92
C GLY A 510 -1.08 18.60 2.92
N THR A 511 -2.36 18.27 3.04
CA THR A 511 -2.85 17.24 3.96
C THR A 511 -3.00 15.89 3.27
N ILE A 512 -2.43 14.82 3.86
CA ILE A 512 -2.71 13.43 3.49
C ILE A 512 -3.23 12.67 4.71
N THR A 513 -4.37 11.98 4.59
CA THR A 513 -4.93 11.14 5.65
C THR A 513 -5.35 9.76 5.13
N ALA A 514 -5.20 8.76 5.99
CA ALA A 514 -5.71 7.40 5.80
C ALA A 514 -6.23 6.85 7.14
N ASP A 515 -7.19 7.57 7.74
CA ASP A 515 -7.65 7.34 9.13
C ASP A 515 -8.65 6.17 9.28
N GLY A 516 -8.99 5.50 8.18
CA GLY A 516 -9.78 4.27 8.19
C GLY A 516 -8.98 3.06 8.69
N LYS A 517 -9.67 2.04 9.25
CA LYS A 517 -9.03 0.88 9.89
C LYS A 517 -7.99 0.23 8.96
N GLY A 518 -6.74 0.15 9.44
CA GLY A 518 -5.63 -0.48 8.69
C GLY A 518 -4.94 0.44 7.69
N GLY A 519 -5.38 1.69 7.52
CA GLY A 519 -4.82 2.61 6.53
C GLY A 519 -3.40 3.11 6.82
N ASN A 520 -2.67 3.40 5.75
CA ASN A 520 -1.32 3.95 5.75
C ASN A 520 -1.33 5.36 5.12
N GLY A 521 -0.80 6.37 5.82
CA GLY A 521 -0.78 7.75 5.29
C GLY A 521 0.05 7.85 4.00
N VAL A 522 1.30 7.39 4.05
CA VAL A 522 2.13 7.09 2.88
C VAL A 522 2.64 5.65 2.96
N GLN A 523 2.69 4.97 1.82
CA GLN A 523 3.24 3.63 1.65
C GLN A 523 4.25 3.59 0.50
N PHE A 524 5.44 3.07 0.80
CA PHE A 524 6.52 2.83 -0.16
C PHE A 524 6.72 1.32 -0.25
N ASP A 525 6.25 0.67 -1.30
CA ASP A 525 6.09 -0.78 -1.33
C ASP A 525 5.95 -1.27 -2.78
N PHE A 526 6.87 -2.09 -3.28
CA PHE A 526 6.68 -2.66 -4.63
C PHE A 526 5.52 -3.67 -4.62
N GLY A 527 5.19 -4.25 -3.46
CA GLY A 527 4.25 -5.33 -3.33
C GLY A 527 4.79 -6.66 -3.84
N SER A 528 3.96 -7.69 -3.73
CA SER A 528 4.24 -9.02 -4.27
C SER A 528 3.89 -9.07 -5.76
N ASN A 529 4.43 -10.06 -6.48
CA ASN A 529 3.95 -10.38 -7.82
C ASN A 529 2.63 -11.15 -7.70
N MET A 530 1.57 -10.77 -8.41
CA MET A 530 0.25 -11.41 -8.31
C MET A 530 0.27 -12.89 -8.71
N LEU A 531 1.30 -13.33 -9.43
CA LEU A 531 1.46 -14.69 -9.94
C LEU A 531 2.02 -15.65 -8.87
N GLY A 532 2.75 -15.14 -7.88
CA GLY A 532 3.47 -15.94 -6.90
C GLY A 532 4.94 -16.19 -7.28
N ALA A 533 5.50 -17.29 -6.76
CA ALA A 533 6.93 -17.56 -6.72
C ALA A 533 7.58 -18.01 -8.05
N ASP A 534 6.79 -18.61 -8.96
CA ASP A 534 7.24 -19.06 -10.30
C ASP A 534 7.60 -17.90 -11.24
N ASN A 535 7.35 -16.66 -10.81
CA ASN A 535 7.70 -15.44 -11.50
C ASN A 535 8.53 -14.53 -10.59
N GLU A 536 8.98 -13.38 -11.10
CA GLU A 536 9.92 -12.54 -10.36
C GLU A 536 9.29 -11.91 -9.12
N TYR A 537 10.02 -11.89 -8.01
CA TYR A 537 9.85 -10.96 -6.90
C TYR A 537 10.84 -9.81 -7.09
N ARG A 538 10.34 -8.58 -7.16
CA ARG A 538 11.12 -7.36 -7.46
C ARG A 538 11.17 -6.41 -6.27
N GLY A 539 12.18 -5.54 -6.26
CA GLY A 539 12.36 -4.46 -5.30
C GLY A 539 13.58 -3.60 -5.59
N SER A 540 13.84 -2.62 -4.72
CA SER A 540 15.10 -1.87 -4.71
C SER A 540 16.27 -2.84 -4.54
N PHE A 541 17.15 -2.93 -5.55
CA PHE A 541 18.27 -3.88 -5.61
C PHE A 541 17.86 -5.37 -5.54
N ILE A 542 16.58 -5.70 -5.75
CA ILE A 542 16.02 -7.07 -5.62
C ILE A 542 15.39 -7.53 -6.93
N ARG A 543 15.83 -8.70 -7.42
CA ARG A 543 15.18 -9.46 -8.50
C ARG A 543 15.44 -10.95 -8.25
N PHE A 544 14.42 -11.68 -7.84
CA PHE A 544 14.52 -13.05 -7.32
C PHE A 544 13.40 -13.92 -7.89
N THR A 545 13.67 -15.16 -8.27
CA THR A 545 12.65 -16.11 -8.77
C THR A 545 12.85 -17.47 -8.11
N ARG A 546 11.77 -18.24 -8.00
CA ARG A 546 11.76 -19.61 -7.47
C ARG A 546 11.00 -20.51 -8.45
N ASP A 547 11.02 -21.82 -8.21
CA ASP A 547 10.14 -22.78 -8.88
C ASP A 547 9.24 -23.48 -7.83
N VAL A 548 8.01 -23.84 -8.19
CA VAL A 548 7.00 -24.48 -7.33
C VAL A 548 6.54 -25.82 -7.92
N ASP A 549 6.45 -26.87 -7.10
CA ASP A 549 5.94 -28.17 -7.55
C ASP A 549 4.40 -28.20 -7.65
N ALA A 550 3.90 -28.38 -8.87
CA ALA A 550 2.48 -28.54 -9.22
C ALA A 550 1.69 -29.56 -8.36
N LYS A 551 2.34 -30.49 -7.66
CA LYS A 551 1.68 -31.56 -6.90
C LYS A 551 1.29 -31.15 -5.48
N ASP A 552 2.07 -30.28 -4.83
CA ASP A 552 1.90 -29.94 -3.42
C ASP A 552 2.26 -28.49 -3.03
N GLY A 553 2.77 -27.67 -3.96
CA GLY A 553 3.13 -26.28 -3.74
C GLY A 553 4.41 -26.06 -2.94
N SER A 554 5.23 -27.09 -2.75
CA SER A 554 6.60 -26.94 -2.24
C SER A 554 7.45 -26.14 -3.22
N ILE A 555 8.47 -25.45 -2.70
CA ILE A 555 9.41 -24.67 -3.50
C ILE A 555 10.62 -25.55 -3.83
N THR A 556 10.97 -25.63 -5.11
CA THR A 556 12.00 -26.54 -5.65
C THR A 556 13.26 -25.83 -6.13
N SER A 557 13.25 -24.51 -6.33
CA SER A 557 14.46 -23.73 -6.62
C SER A 557 14.45 -22.32 -6.02
N SER A 558 15.57 -21.59 -6.15
CA SER A 558 15.68 -20.17 -5.79
C SER A 558 16.89 -19.52 -6.46
N VAL A 559 16.68 -18.45 -7.23
CA VAL A 559 17.70 -17.81 -8.07
C VAL A 559 17.62 -16.29 -7.98
N ASN A 560 18.76 -15.66 -7.70
CA ASN A 560 18.92 -14.21 -7.78
C ASN A 560 19.17 -13.78 -9.24
N ASN A 561 18.09 -13.41 -9.92
CA ASN A 561 18.13 -12.93 -11.30
C ASN A 561 18.87 -11.59 -11.41
N ARG A 562 19.74 -11.45 -12.42
CA ARG A 562 20.57 -10.25 -12.57
C ARG A 562 19.75 -8.98 -12.79
N ILE A 563 20.04 -7.92 -12.06
CA ILE A 563 19.63 -6.55 -12.40
C ILE A 563 20.59 -6.00 -13.46
N ASP A 564 20.04 -5.61 -14.61
CA ASP A 564 20.79 -4.98 -15.70
C ASP A 564 19.93 -3.98 -16.48
N LYS A 565 20.44 -3.51 -17.62
CA LYS A 565 19.79 -2.54 -18.53
C LYS A 565 18.38 -2.92 -19.04
N THR A 566 17.91 -4.15 -18.80
CA THR A 566 16.54 -4.60 -19.09
C THR A 566 15.53 -4.28 -17.98
N VAL A 567 16.01 -4.12 -16.74
CA VAL A 567 15.25 -3.76 -15.54
C VAL A 567 15.94 -2.64 -14.73
N PRO A 568 16.36 -1.53 -15.38
CA PRO A 568 17.14 -0.47 -14.73
C PRO A 568 16.36 0.29 -13.64
N GLU A 569 15.05 0.10 -13.56
CA GLU A 569 14.20 0.69 -12.53
C GLU A 569 14.37 0.04 -11.14
N LEU A 570 15.06 -1.11 -11.05
CA LEU A 570 15.39 -1.78 -9.79
C LEU A 570 16.75 -1.35 -9.22
N ASP A 571 17.60 -0.73 -10.05
CA ASP A 571 18.94 -0.24 -9.69
C ASP A 571 18.85 1.13 -8.99
N GLY A 572 18.36 1.13 -7.75
CA GLY A 572 18.28 2.33 -6.90
C GLY A 572 17.30 2.24 -5.73
N PRO A 573 17.29 3.25 -4.83
CA PRO A 573 16.20 3.44 -3.88
C PRO A 573 14.88 3.64 -4.62
N MET A 574 13.77 3.12 -4.11
CA MET A 574 12.44 3.43 -4.63
C MET A 574 12.19 4.93 -4.55
N VAL A 575 12.40 5.49 -3.37
CA VAL A 575 12.25 6.93 -3.10
C VAL A 575 13.57 7.49 -2.65
N LYS A 576 14.04 8.52 -3.36
CA LYS A 576 15.22 9.26 -2.96
C LYS A 576 14.87 10.26 -1.84
N GLU A 577 13.86 11.09 -2.09
CA GLU A 577 13.45 12.15 -1.16
C GLU A 577 11.93 12.09 -0.90
N TYR A 578 11.54 11.89 0.36
CA TYR A 578 10.19 12.23 0.82
C TYR A 578 10.25 13.47 1.72
N ASN A 579 9.76 14.60 1.23
CA ASN A 579 9.74 15.88 1.92
C ASN A 579 8.36 16.16 2.50
N LEU A 580 8.24 16.20 3.82
CA LEU A 580 6.99 16.43 4.55
C LEU A 580 7.02 17.79 5.28
N ALA A 581 6.12 18.70 4.89
CA ALA A 581 5.96 20.05 5.45
C ALA A 581 4.47 20.43 5.67
N GLY A 582 3.60 19.41 5.73
CA GLY A 582 2.15 19.49 5.92
C GLY A 582 1.62 18.41 6.86
N THR A 583 0.31 18.20 6.87
CA THR A 583 -0.34 17.24 7.79
C THR A 583 -0.36 15.83 7.19
N LEU A 584 0.13 14.83 7.93
CA LEU A 584 0.11 13.42 7.60
C LEU A 584 -0.58 12.62 8.72
N SER A 585 -1.57 11.79 8.37
CA SER A 585 -2.09 10.77 9.28
C SER A 585 -2.40 9.43 8.60
N GLY A 586 -2.32 8.36 9.39
CA GLY A 586 -2.85 7.05 9.01
C GLY A 586 -3.06 6.14 10.22
N ALA A 587 -4.13 5.35 10.21
CA ALA A 587 -4.59 4.62 11.39
C ALA A 587 -3.68 3.46 11.81
N LYS A 588 -2.99 2.80 10.86
CA LYS A 588 -1.94 1.81 11.14
C LYS A 588 -0.58 2.51 11.23
N ASN A 589 -0.23 3.22 10.17
CA ASN A 589 1.01 3.97 10.04
C ASN A 589 0.75 5.35 9.44
N ALA A 590 1.49 6.37 9.89
CA ALA A 590 1.70 7.59 9.12
C ALA A 590 2.56 7.28 7.88
N ILE A 591 3.64 6.49 8.05
CA ILE A 591 4.55 6.07 6.98
C ILE A 591 4.81 4.56 7.11
N TYR A 592 4.64 3.82 6.01
CA TYR A 592 5.02 2.41 5.91
C TYR A 592 6.01 2.20 4.75
N ILE A 593 7.10 1.48 5.01
CA ILE A 593 8.05 0.99 4.00
C ILE A 593 7.95 -0.54 3.97
N GLY A 594 7.66 -1.10 2.80
CA GLY A 594 7.56 -2.54 2.55
C GLY A 594 8.93 -3.21 2.40
N ARG A 595 8.95 -4.54 2.53
CA ARG A 595 10.18 -5.35 2.62
C ARG A 595 11.15 -5.16 1.47
N ASN A 596 10.61 -4.89 0.29
CA ASN A 596 11.32 -4.78 -0.98
C ASN A 596 11.53 -3.32 -1.45
N ALA A 597 11.14 -2.32 -0.66
CA ALA A 597 11.30 -0.91 -0.99
C ALA A 597 12.39 -0.24 -0.14
N PHE A 598 13.40 0.34 -0.77
CA PHE A 598 14.36 1.21 -0.06
C PHE A 598 13.96 2.68 -0.20
N VAL A 599 13.99 3.43 0.90
CA VAL A 599 13.82 4.88 0.94
C VAL A 599 15.10 5.51 1.46
N GLU A 600 15.75 6.37 0.68
CA GLU A 600 17.04 6.98 1.05
C GLU A 600 16.85 8.02 2.17
N ASN A 601 16.00 9.04 1.93
CA ASN A 601 15.75 10.14 2.85
C ASN A 601 14.25 10.43 3.07
N ILE A 602 13.85 10.56 4.34
CA ILE A 602 12.55 11.09 4.78
C ILE A 602 12.81 12.37 5.58
N ASN A 603 12.41 13.53 5.05
CA ASN A 603 12.69 14.84 5.62
C ASN A 603 11.41 15.47 6.18
N VAL A 604 11.25 15.43 7.51
CA VAL A 604 10.20 16.13 8.25
C VAL A 604 10.66 17.57 8.53
N LYS A 605 9.94 18.54 7.96
CA LYS A 605 10.31 19.98 7.94
C LYS A 605 9.30 20.83 8.71
N ASP A 606 9.68 22.07 9.04
CA ASP A 606 8.80 23.00 9.74
C ASP A 606 7.43 23.16 9.07
N GLY A 607 6.38 23.14 9.90
CA GLY A 607 4.97 23.09 9.48
C GLY A 607 4.39 21.68 9.34
N ALA A 608 5.20 20.62 9.42
CA ALA A 608 4.72 19.26 9.42
C ALA A 608 3.90 18.92 10.69
N SER A 609 2.91 18.03 10.53
CA SER A 609 2.14 17.44 11.64
C SER A 609 1.91 15.97 11.35
N ILE A 610 2.26 15.05 12.28
CA ILE A 610 2.31 13.61 12.02
C ILE A 610 1.52 12.82 13.07
N ARG A 611 0.61 11.94 12.62
CA ARG A 611 -0.18 11.04 13.48
C ARG A 611 -0.20 9.61 12.95
N GLY A 612 0.24 8.66 13.76
CA GLY A 612 0.41 7.26 13.40
C GLY A 612 1.88 6.83 13.52
N ASN A 613 2.16 5.53 13.41
CA ASN A 613 3.53 5.00 13.52
C ASN A 613 4.33 5.25 12.23
N ILE A 614 5.65 5.20 12.33
CA ILE A 614 6.56 5.09 11.18
C ILE A 614 7.18 3.69 11.25
N THR A 615 6.92 2.86 10.26
CA THR A 615 7.30 1.44 10.27
C THR A 615 8.01 1.09 8.96
N SER A 616 9.19 0.49 9.06
CA SER A 616 9.97 0.02 7.91
C SER A 616 10.32 -1.45 8.05
N ASP A 617 9.69 -2.25 7.20
CA ASP A 617 9.96 -3.67 7.04
C ASP A 617 11.10 -3.90 6.01
N TRP A 618 11.71 -2.84 5.45
CA TRP A 618 12.79 -2.92 4.44
C TRP A 618 13.87 -3.93 4.87
N ARG A 619 14.17 -4.91 4.00
CA ARG A 619 15.07 -6.08 4.23
C ARG A 619 14.59 -7.13 5.25
N TYR A 620 13.45 -6.94 5.92
CA TYR A 620 12.91 -7.90 6.90
C TYR A 620 12.20 -9.10 6.24
N PHE A 621 13.00 -10.00 5.64
CA PHE A 621 12.52 -11.20 4.94
C PHE A 621 12.59 -12.50 5.76
N ASN A 622 13.35 -12.54 6.85
CA ASN A 622 13.45 -13.69 7.77
C ASN A 622 12.14 -13.89 8.53
N THR A 623 11.17 -14.62 7.94
CA THR A 623 9.84 -14.79 8.54
C THR A 623 9.26 -16.19 8.56
N ASP A 624 9.25 -16.92 7.44
CA ASP A 624 8.57 -18.21 7.31
C ASP A 624 9.25 -19.18 6.32
N GLY A 625 10.52 -18.95 5.99
CA GLY A 625 11.27 -19.72 4.99
C GLY A 625 11.06 -19.24 3.54
N SER A 626 10.13 -18.30 3.29
CA SER A 626 9.72 -17.90 1.93
C SER A 626 10.84 -17.25 1.09
N TYR A 627 11.98 -16.88 1.68
CA TYR A 627 13.08 -16.15 1.02
C TYR A 627 14.46 -16.79 1.21
N ASP A 628 14.50 -17.89 1.95
CA ASP A 628 15.67 -18.70 2.28
C ASP A 628 16.02 -19.64 1.10
N GLU A 629 17.23 -20.21 1.08
CA GLU A 629 17.63 -21.24 0.09
C GLU A 629 16.76 -22.51 0.16
N VAL A 630 16.62 -23.25 -0.95
CA VAL A 630 15.99 -24.58 -0.95
C VAL A 630 16.99 -25.63 -0.46
N PRO A 631 16.74 -26.33 0.68
CA PRO A 631 17.73 -27.25 1.24
C PRO A 631 17.97 -28.48 0.35
N GLY A 632 19.22 -28.67 -0.07
CA GLY A 632 19.67 -29.81 -0.85
C GLY A 632 19.86 -29.56 -2.35
N GLU A 633 19.48 -28.38 -2.86
CA GLU A 633 19.61 -28.02 -4.28
C GLU A 633 20.86 -27.15 -4.50
N GLU A 634 21.90 -27.70 -5.15
CA GLU A 634 23.24 -27.08 -5.26
C GLU A 634 23.27 -25.69 -5.92
N SER A 635 22.25 -25.34 -6.70
CA SER A 635 22.11 -24.04 -7.39
C SER A 635 21.26 -23.01 -6.64
N SER A 636 20.59 -23.40 -5.56
CA SER A 636 19.68 -22.53 -4.82
C SER A 636 20.41 -21.49 -3.96
N GLN A 637 19.76 -20.36 -3.73
CA GLN A 637 20.30 -19.22 -2.97
C GLN A 637 19.20 -18.54 -2.14
N PRO A 638 19.51 -17.97 -0.97
CA PRO A 638 18.60 -17.02 -0.34
C PRO A 638 18.45 -15.76 -1.20
N LEU A 639 17.40 -14.96 -0.97
CA LEU A 639 17.23 -13.68 -1.65
C LEU A 639 18.39 -12.74 -1.31
N CYS A 640 19.00 -12.15 -2.35
CA CYS A 640 20.14 -11.26 -2.23
C CYS A 640 19.88 -9.88 -2.87
N LEU A 641 20.44 -8.87 -2.22
CA LEU A 641 20.55 -7.48 -2.67
C LEU A 641 21.71 -7.37 -3.66
N GLN A 642 21.46 -6.81 -4.82
CA GLN A 642 22.48 -6.53 -5.85
C GLN A 642 22.92 -5.08 -5.76
N TYR A 643 23.99 -4.82 -5.00
CA TYR A 643 24.43 -3.47 -4.65
C TYR A 643 25.94 -3.28 -4.93
N ASN A 644 26.30 -2.18 -5.61
CA ASN A 644 27.68 -1.85 -6.01
C ASN A 644 28.43 -2.97 -6.75
N GLY A 645 27.72 -3.88 -7.43
CA GLY A 645 28.29 -5.03 -8.16
C GLY A 645 28.48 -6.30 -7.33
N SER A 646 28.19 -6.25 -6.03
CA SER A 646 28.18 -7.41 -5.13
C SER A 646 26.77 -7.94 -4.89
N TYR A 647 26.67 -9.19 -4.45
CA TYR A 647 25.47 -9.80 -3.91
C TYR A 647 25.62 -9.92 -2.39
N TYR A 648 24.66 -9.39 -1.64
CA TYR A 648 24.60 -9.50 -0.18
C TYR A 648 23.28 -10.16 0.22
N THR A 649 23.28 -11.06 1.20
CA THR A 649 22.03 -11.69 1.70
C THR A 649 21.07 -10.63 2.22
N TYR A 650 19.76 -10.89 2.16
CA TYR A 650 18.76 -9.89 2.56
C TYR A 650 18.95 -9.34 3.99
N ASP A 651 19.47 -10.14 4.91
CA ASP A 651 19.73 -9.81 6.32
C ASP A 651 21.06 -9.06 6.55
N SER A 652 21.93 -8.97 5.53
CA SER A 652 23.16 -8.19 5.60
C SER A 652 22.87 -6.71 5.84
N TYR A 653 23.48 -6.13 6.87
CA TYR A 653 23.45 -4.69 7.11
C TYR A 653 24.47 -3.97 6.23
N ILE A 654 23.97 -3.02 5.43
CA ILE A 654 24.77 -2.14 4.59
C ILE A 654 24.42 -0.70 5.04
N PRO A 655 25.35 0.07 5.62
CA PRO A 655 25.07 1.39 6.20
C PRO A 655 24.45 2.40 5.24
N GLU A 656 24.75 2.28 3.95
CA GLU A 656 24.22 3.08 2.84
C GLU A 656 22.79 2.68 2.44
N LEU A 657 22.32 1.48 2.82
CA LEU A 657 20.96 0.98 2.58
C LEU A 657 20.09 1.01 3.86
N ALA A 658 20.36 2.00 4.73
CA ALA A 658 19.55 2.33 5.89
C ALA A 658 18.79 3.65 5.64
N THR A 659 17.48 3.65 5.92
CA THR A 659 16.58 4.79 5.72
C THR A 659 16.94 5.93 6.68
N ASN A 660 17.17 7.14 6.17
CA ASN A 660 17.43 8.31 7.01
C ASN A 660 16.12 9.04 7.32
N LEU A 661 15.64 8.92 8.56
CA LEU A 661 14.48 9.64 9.07
C LEU A 661 14.93 10.95 9.73
N ASN A 662 14.85 12.05 8.98
CA ASN A 662 15.41 13.35 9.30
C ASN A 662 14.32 14.31 9.83
N PHE A 663 14.37 14.66 11.11
CA PHE A 663 13.58 15.74 11.70
C PHE A 663 14.37 17.05 11.71
N ALA A 664 13.92 18.02 10.93
CA ALA A 664 14.42 19.39 10.86
C ALA A 664 13.25 20.36 11.09
N ALA A 665 12.67 20.28 12.30
CA ALA A 665 11.41 20.92 12.65
C ALA A 665 11.22 21.03 14.17
N THR A 666 10.44 22.02 14.63
CA THR A 666 9.97 22.06 16.03
C THR A 666 8.56 21.47 16.14
N LEU A 667 8.43 20.26 16.71
CA LEU A 667 7.16 19.54 16.81
C LEU A 667 7.11 18.51 17.96
N THR A 668 5.90 18.09 18.31
CA THR A 668 5.64 16.96 19.22
C THR A 668 5.16 15.75 18.42
N TYR A 669 5.80 14.60 18.61
CA TYR A 669 5.44 13.34 17.94
C TYR A 669 5.31 12.19 18.95
N ASN A 670 4.27 11.36 18.78
CA ASN A 670 3.88 10.31 19.74
C ASN A 670 3.66 8.94 19.09
N GLY A 671 3.86 8.81 17.76
CA GLY A 671 3.85 7.50 17.11
C GLY A 671 5.14 6.75 17.40
N ASN A 672 5.13 5.42 17.30
CA ASN A 672 6.36 4.64 17.40
C ASN A 672 7.13 4.69 16.07
N ILE A 673 8.44 4.47 16.15
CA ILE A 673 9.36 4.36 15.01
C ILE A 673 9.94 2.95 15.04
N TYR A 674 9.85 2.21 13.95
CA TYR A 674 10.34 0.84 13.85
C TYR A 674 11.11 0.63 12.55
N GLY A 675 12.36 0.19 12.67
CA GLY A 675 13.26 -0.19 11.58
C GLY A 675 14.58 -0.70 12.17
N PRO A 676 14.54 -1.77 12.98
CA PRO A 676 15.59 -2.14 13.94
C PRO A 676 16.93 -2.49 13.31
N ASP A 677 16.90 -2.91 12.04
CA ASP A 677 18.01 -3.35 11.20
C ASP A 677 18.20 -2.45 9.95
N ASN A 678 17.36 -1.41 9.79
CA ASN A 678 17.23 -0.69 8.52
C ASN A 678 16.90 0.83 8.58
N MET A 679 16.74 1.46 9.75
CA MET A 679 16.43 2.90 9.86
C MET A 679 17.31 3.65 10.86
N LYS A 680 17.79 4.84 10.45
CA LYS A 680 18.54 5.81 11.26
C LYS A 680 17.63 6.99 11.62
N LEU A 681 17.54 7.36 12.89
CA LEU A 681 16.76 8.51 13.36
C LEU A 681 17.66 9.74 13.56
N ASN A 682 17.50 10.76 12.72
CA ASN A 682 18.29 11.98 12.77
C ASN A 682 17.42 13.17 13.21
N VAL A 683 17.82 13.90 14.27
CA VAL A 683 17.26 15.22 14.60
C VAL A 683 18.28 16.27 14.16
N ALA A 684 18.07 16.78 12.95
CA ALA A 684 18.97 17.68 12.23
C ALA A 684 18.74 19.17 12.55
N GLY A 685 17.62 19.53 13.19
CA GLY A 685 17.35 20.90 13.62
C GLY A 685 15.99 21.06 14.30
N GLY A 686 15.83 22.13 15.06
CA GLY A 686 14.62 22.39 15.86
C GLY A 686 14.51 21.50 17.11
N THR A 687 13.34 21.49 17.73
CA THR A 687 13.06 20.69 18.93
C THR A 687 12.01 19.61 18.66
N LEU A 688 12.45 18.35 18.66
CA LEU A 688 11.57 17.19 18.64
C LEU A 688 11.21 16.78 20.08
N THR A 689 9.96 16.98 20.48
CA THR A 689 9.42 16.40 21.72
C THR A 689 8.83 15.04 21.39
N TYR A 690 9.44 13.96 21.87
CA TYR A 690 9.08 12.59 21.52
C TYR A 690 8.42 11.85 22.69
N GLY A 691 7.20 11.36 22.47
CA GLY A 691 6.46 10.52 23.42
C GLY A 691 6.40 9.04 23.03
N GLY A 692 6.94 8.66 21.87
CA GLY A 692 6.89 7.30 21.34
C GLY A 692 8.06 6.41 21.75
N LYS A 693 8.11 5.22 21.14
CA LYS A 693 9.26 4.29 21.20
C LYS A 693 9.92 4.18 19.83
N ALA A 694 11.24 4.31 19.76
CA ALA A 694 12.03 4.07 18.56
C ALA A 694 12.85 2.78 18.71
N ASP A 695 12.82 1.90 17.71
CA ASP A 695 13.61 0.67 17.63
C ASP A 695 14.33 0.67 16.25
N VAL A 696 15.62 1.04 16.24
CA VAL A 696 16.34 1.60 15.08
C VAL A 696 17.84 1.22 15.08
N VAL A 697 18.56 1.38 13.96
CA VAL A 697 20.03 1.12 13.90
C VAL A 697 20.91 2.28 14.41
N GLY A 698 20.29 3.38 14.86
CA GLY A 698 21.03 4.51 15.41
C GLY A 698 20.16 5.75 15.61
N VAL A 699 20.59 6.61 16.52
CA VAL A 699 19.99 7.94 16.75
C VAL A 699 21.09 8.99 16.70
N ARG A 700 20.87 10.09 15.98
CA ARG A 700 21.78 11.24 15.96
C ARG A 700 21.02 12.54 16.21
N VAL A 701 21.49 13.34 17.16
CA VAL A 701 21.05 14.72 17.38
C VAL A 701 22.17 15.65 16.97
N ALA A 702 21.89 16.57 16.04
CA ALA A 702 22.87 17.52 15.51
C ALA A 702 23.12 18.70 16.44
N GLU A 703 24.22 19.42 16.20
CA GLU A 703 24.50 20.69 16.88
C GLU A 703 23.32 21.66 16.71
N ASN A 704 22.97 22.38 17.78
CA ASN A 704 21.81 23.29 17.85
C ASN A 704 20.42 22.63 17.66
N ALA A 705 20.32 21.29 17.57
CA ALA A 705 19.06 20.56 17.61
C ALA A 705 18.72 20.08 19.04
N SER A 706 17.45 19.73 19.28
CA SER A 706 16.98 19.23 20.58
C SER A 706 16.05 18.02 20.46
N LEU A 707 16.27 16.98 21.27
CA LEU A 707 15.44 15.78 21.36
C LEU A 707 15.04 15.52 22.82
N LEU A 708 13.75 15.66 23.14
CA LEU A 708 13.25 15.62 24.51
C LEU A 708 12.24 14.50 24.72
N GLY A 709 12.49 13.65 25.73
CA GLY A 709 11.67 12.50 26.08
C GLY A 709 11.91 11.27 25.21
N GLY A 710 10.97 10.32 25.30
CA GLY A 710 10.94 9.11 24.46
C GLY A 710 11.69 7.91 25.03
N SER A 711 11.55 6.78 24.34
CA SER A 711 12.37 5.59 24.56
C SER A 711 13.00 5.13 23.25
N TYR A 712 14.28 4.81 23.28
CA TYR A 712 15.09 4.46 22.11
C TYR A 712 15.76 3.13 22.37
N LYS A 713 15.77 2.25 21.36
CA LYS A 713 16.56 1.04 21.31
C LYS A 713 17.41 1.11 20.04
N VAL A 714 18.71 0.98 20.23
CA VAL A 714 19.72 0.98 19.16
C VAL A 714 20.44 -0.36 19.17
N HIS A 715 20.69 -0.92 17.97
CA HIS A 715 21.27 -2.26 17.81
C HIS A 715 22.69 -2.19 17.27
N ASP A 716 23.61 -2.94 17.88
CA ASP A 716 24.94 -3.13 17.31
C ASP A 716 24.86 -3.96 16.02
N MET A 717 25.03 -3.28 14.88
CA MET A 717 24.95 -3.90 13.57
C MET A 717 26.25 -4.59 13.13
N THR A 718 27.32 -4.52 13.93
CA THR A 718 28.66 -5.06 13.57
C THR A 718 28.60 -6.54 13.22
N MET A 719 27.82 -7.34 13.96
CA MET A 719 27.65 -8.78 13.69
C MET A 719 26.80 -9.13 12.46
N TYR A 720 26.02 -8.16 11.95
CA TYR A 720 25.20 -8.29 10.75
C TYR A 720 25.85 -7.65 9.51
N THR A 721 27.03 -7.05 9.68
CA THR A 721 27.72 -6.31 8.61
C THR A 721 28.69 -7.25 7.86
N PRO A 722 28.63 -7.33 6.51
CA PRO A 722 29.59 -8.08 5.69
C PRO A 722 31.05 -7.69 5.98
N SER A 723 31.99 -8.63 5.87
CA SER A 723 33.38 -8.44 6.32
C SER A 723 34.20 -7.44 5.48
N ASP A 724 33.77 -7.18 4.24
CA ASP A 724 34.26 -6.10 3.38
C ASP A 724 33.72 -4.72 3.79
N VAL A 725 32.51 -4.68 4.38
CA VAL A 725 31.84 -3.45 4.85
C VAL A 725 32.20 -3.10 6.29
N VAL A 726 32.41 -4.10 7.18
CA VAL A 726 32.58 -3.90 8.63
C VAL A 726 33.77 -2.99 8.98
N SER A 727 34.82 -3.03 8.17
CA SER A 727 36.01 -2.16 8.30
C SER A 727 35.73 -0.67 8.07
N ARG A 728 34.57 -0.33 7.50
CA ARG A 728 34.14 1.03 7.13
C ARG A 728 33.11 1.63 8.10
N LEU A 729 32.65 0.88 9.11
CA LEU A 729 31.63 1.34 10.05
C LEU A 729 32.14 2.52 10.90
N GLY A 730 31.56 3.71 10.70
CA GLY A 730 31.69 4.82 11.63
C GLY A 730 30.79 4.62 12.85
N ASP A 731 30.98 5.39 13.92
CA ASP A 731 30.15 5.24 15.13
C ASP A 731 28.67 5.57 14.88
N ILE A 732 28.37 6.34 13.82
CA ILE A 732 27.04 6.60 13.26
C ILE A 732 26.35 5.37 12.64
N ASP A 733 27.11 4.30 12.37
CA ASP A 733 26.64 3.08 11.69
C ASP A 733 26.62 1.84 12.60
N LYS A 734 27.30 1.90 13.75
CA LYS A 734 27.50 0.80 14.72
C LYS A 734 26.38 0.61 15.76
N GLY A 735 25.26 1.32 15.68
CA GLY A 735 24.21 1.19 16.71
C GLY A 735 24.32 2.11 17.92
N ASN A 736 24.90 3.31 17.77
CA ASN A 736 24.99 4.27 18.88
C ASN A 736 23.81 5.26 18.91
N PHE A 737 23.51 5.76 20.11
CA PHE A 737 22.80 7.04 20.29
C PHE A 737 23.86 8.15 20.40
N ILE A 738 23.82 9.16 19.53
CA ILE A 738 24.84 10.21 19.41
C ILE A 738 24.22 11.59 19.63
N ASN A 739 24.71 12.34 20.62
CA ASN A 739 24.25 13.69 20.96
C ASN A 739 25.34 14.75 20.74
N ASN A 740 25.15 15.58 19.71
CA ASN A 740 25.93 16.79 19.46
C ASN A 740 25.11 18.06 19.79
N GLY A 741 23.86 17.90 20.24
CA GLY A 741 22.87 18.97 20.45
C GLY A 741 22.41 19.02 21.91
N THR A 742 21.10 19.00 22.15
CA THR A 742 20.53 18.79 23.50
C THR A 742 19.66 17.53 23.53
N VAL A 743 19.94 16.61 24.45
CA VAL A 743 19.02 15.49 24.76
C VAL A 743 18.64 15.45 26.22
N GLY A 744 17.42 15.02 26.53
CA GLY A 744 16.94 15.09 27.90
C GLY A 744 15.55 14.57 28.17
N ALA A 745 15.15 14.65 29.43
CA ALA A 745 13.78 14.44 29.85
C ALA A 745 12.84 15.53 29.29
N ALA A 746 11.61 15.14 28.93
CA ALA A 746 10.58 16.08 28.47
C ALA A 746 9.83 16.77 29.63
N SER A 747 9.79 16.13 30.80
CA SER A 747 9.18 16.67 32.02
C SER A 747 9.82 16.06 33.27
N ALA A 748 9.52 16.62 34.44
CA ALA A 748 10.04 16.13 35.71
C ALA A 748 9.59 14.70 36.07
N ASP A 749 8.53 14.21 35.41
CA ASP A 749 7.92 12.89 35.63
C ASP A 749 8.11 11.93 34.43
N THR A 750 8.95 12.28 33.45
CA THR A 750 9.27 11.41 32.32
C THR A 750 10.77 11.27 32.13
N ALA A 751 11.27 10.02 32.12
CA ALA A 751 12.65 9.73 31.77
C ALA A 751 12.80 9.62 30.25
N MET A 752 13.95 10.07 29.73
CA MET A 752 14.45 9.57 28.44
C MET A 752 15.12 8.22 28.70
N ASN A 753 14.80 7.19 27.91
CA ASN A 753 15.36 5.85 28.10
C ASN A 753 16.07 5.39 26.82
N ILE A 754 17.34 4.98 26.93
CA ILE A 754 18.20 4.53 25.83
C ILE A 754 18.64 3.09 26.14
N THR A 755 18.21 2.15 25.32
CA THR A 755 18.69 0.76 25.32
C THR A 755 19.77 0.63 24.27
N GLY A 756 21.02 0.48 24.71
CA GLY A 756 22.24 0.62 23.91
C GLY A 756 23.22 1.61 24.56
N ASN A 757 24.15 2.12 23.77
CA ASN A 757 25.21 3.03 24.20
C ASN A 757 24.92 4.49 23.82
N LEU A 758 25.45 5.43 24.62
CA LEU A 758 25.38 6.88 24.41
C LEU A 758 26.77 7.45 24.16
N LEU A 759 26.92 8.21 23.09
CA LEU A 759 28.06 9.09 22.81
C LEU A 759 27.57 10.53 22.84
N SER A 760 28.19 11.42 23.62
CA SER A 760 27.74 12.81 23.78
C SER A 760 28.90 13.77 23.97
N ASP A 761 28.95 14.82 23.14
CA ASP A 761 29.72 16.05 23.36
C ASP A 761 28.80 17.27 23.57
N GLY A 762 27.49 17.12 23.32
CA GLY A 762 26.47 18.14 23.54
C GLY A 762 25.94 18.27 24.98
N ILE A 763 24.74 18.83 25.11
CA ILE A 763 24.05 19.07 26.38
C ILE A 763 23.18 17.85 26.75
N LEU A 764 23.31 17.38 27.99
CA LEU A 764 22.41 16.44 28.64
C LEU A 764 21.52 17.21 29.64
N GLN A 765 20.20 17.13 29.47
CA GLN A 765 19.21 17.94 30.19
C GLN A 765 18.27 17.10 31.06
N GLY A 766 18.43 17.21 32.38
CA GLY A 766 17.46 16.73 33.37
C GLY A 766 16.29 17.71 33.58
N VAL A 767 15.27 17.27 34.30
CA VAL A 767 14.18 18.12 34.81
C VAL A 767 13.89 17.72 36.26
N ALA A 768 14.25 18.59 37.20
CA ALA A 768 14.11 18.37 38.64
C ALA A 768 12.70 18.67 39.17
N GLY A 769 12.45 18.30 40.43
CA GLY A 769 11.19 18.57 41.14
C GLY A 769 10.05 17.56 40.91
N GLY A 770 10.31 16.46 40.22
CA GLY A 770 9.35 15.38 39.94
C GLY A 770 9.97 13.99 40.11
N SER A 771 9.26 12.96 39.62
CA SER A 771 9.55 11.55 39.92
C SER A 771 10.59 10.86 39.02
N ALA A 772 10.90 11.39 37.83
CA ALA A 772 11.64 10.62 36.82
C ALA A 772 12.45 11.42 35.76
N GLY A 773 12.58 12.75 35.86
CA GLY A 773 13.16 13.62 34.82
C GLY A 773 14.67 13.48 34.55
N THR A 774 15.15 12.29 34.21
CA THR A 774 16.56 11.91 34.00
C THR A 774 16.73 11.15 32.66
N VAL A 775 17.95 11.15 32.12
CA VAL A 775 18.36 10.30 31.00
C VAL A 775 18.87 8.97 31.56
N ARG A 776 18.33 7.85 31.08
CA ARG A 776 18.70 6.49 31.51
C ARG A 776 19.26 5.71 30.33
N VAL A 777 20.49 5.22 30.46
CA VAL A 777 21.20 4.42 29.44
C VAL A 777 21.41 3.00 29.98
N SER A 778 21.16 1.96 29.17
CA SER A 778 21.38 0.57 29.62
C SER A 778 22.83 0.10 29.48
N GLY A 779 23.53 0.59 28.46
CA GLY A 779 24.94 0.34 28.21
C GLY A 779 25.83 1.48 28.71
N ASP A 780 26.93 1.71 27.99
CA ASP A 780 27.93 2.72 28.35
C ASP A 780 27.54 4.11 27.85
N ALA A 781 27.89 5.13 28.64
CA ALA A 781 27.76 6.53 28.26
C ALA A 781 29.15 7.19 28.23
N SER A 782 29.65 7.51 27.04
CA SER A 782 30.80 8.39 26.85
C SER A 782 30.28 9.81 26.69
N ILE A 783 30.67 10.70 27.60
CA ILE A 783 30.13 12.07 27.70
C ILE A 783 31.22 13.15 27.67
N ASP A 784 32.41 12.84 27.14
CA ASP A 784 33.54 13.77 27.15
C ASP A 784 33.24 15.04 26.32
N GLY A 785 33.44 16.21 26.93
CA GLY A 785 33.06 17.51 26.36
C GLY A 785 31.63 17.95 26.70
N SER A 786 30.73 17.03 27.09
CA SER A 786 29.32 17.34 27.35
C SER A 786 29.11 18.36 28.46
N GLN A 787 27.96 19.05 28.41
CA GLN A 787 27.41 19.77 29.55
C GLN A 787 26.28 18.98 30.20
N VAL A 788 26.18 19.01 31.53
CA VAL A 788 25.07 18.40 32.28
C VAL A 788 24.30 19.47 33.05
N ILE A 789 23.02 19.63 32.74
CA ILE A 789 22.14 20.67 33.30
C ILE A 789 20.79 20.07 33.75
N ALA A 790 20.07 20.73 34.65
CA ALA A 790 18.73 20.31 35.05
C ALA A 790 17.75 21.50 35.11
N LYS A 791 16.76 21.52 34.22
CA LYS A 791 15.64 22.48 34.36
C LYS A 791 14.88 22.22 35.66
N ASN A 792 14.23 23.25 36.20
CA ASN A 792 13.52 23.21 37.48
C ASN A 792 14.39 22.93 38.73
N LEU A 793 15.72 23.01 38.64
CA LEU A 793 16.62 22.88 39.79
C LEU A 793 16.53 24.09 40.73
N LEU A 794 16.71 23.86 42.04
CA LEU A 794 16.79 24.91 43.05
C LEU A 794 18.24 25.18 43.49
N PRO A 795 18.54 26.37 44.05
CA PRO A 795 19.80 26.60 44.77
C PRO A 795 20.02 25.57 45.88
N ASP A 796 21.25 25.07 45.95
CA ASP A 796 21.75 24.04 46.85
C ASP A 796 21.12 22.65 46.63
N GLU A 797 20.38 22.45 45.54
CA GLU A 797 19.86 21.15 45.12
C GLU A 797 20.85 20.43 44.19
N LYS A 798 21.03 19.14 44.43
CA LYS A 798 21.83 18.23 43.60
C LYS A 798 20.91 17.21 42.91
N PHE A 799 21.08 17.02 41.60
CA PHE A 799 20.18 16.21 40.77
C PHE A 799 20.95 15.29 39.82
N THR A 800 20.45 14.06 39.62
CA THR A 800 21.02 13.09 38.68
C THR A 800 20.46 13.30 37.27
N VAL A 801 21.26 13.94 36.42
CA VAL A 801 20.90 14.20 35.01
C VAL A 801 20.94 12.91 34.20
N LEU A 802 22.00 12.13 34.36
CA LEU A 802 22.26 10.88 33.63
C LEU A 802 22.50 9.72 34.62
N GLN A 803 21.92 8.56 34.31
CA GLN A 803 22.27 7.27 34.91
C GLN A 803 22.55 6.26 33.77
N ALA A 804 23.64 5.50 33.86
CA ALA A 804 24.06 4.56 32.81
C ALA A 804 24.54 3.21 33.37
N GLY A 805 24.86 2.26 32.48
CA GLY A 805 25.59 1.03 32.81
C GLY A 805 27.03 1.31 33.22
N SER A 806 27.69 2.26 32.55
CA SER A 806 28.87 2.98 33.03
C SER A 806 28.87 4.42 32.48
N VAL A 807 29.59 5.36 33.12
CA VAL A 807 29.80 6.72 32.62
C VAL A 807 31.30 6.98 32.48
N SER A 808 31.72 7.61 31.39
CA SER A 808 33.12 7.93 31.07
C SER A 808 33.24 9.27 30.35
N GLY A 809 34.43 9.87 30.39
CA GLY A 809 34.66 11.25 29.94
C GLY A 809 34.45 12.31 31.02
N SER A 810 34.62 13.56 30.65
CA SER A 810 34.56 14.74 31.52
C SER A 810 33.50 15.75 31.08
N VAL A 811 32.83 16.38 32.04
CA VAL A 811 31.81 17.42 31.80
C VAL A 811 32.45 18.81 31.83
N THR A 812 32.00 19.71 30.94
CA THR A 812 32.63 21.03 30.75
C THR A 812 32.09 22.14 31.66
N ASN A 813 30.90 21.98 32.25
CA ASN A 813 30.35 22.97 33.19
C ASN A 813 30.86 22.75 34.64
N THR A 814 32.13 23.03 34.90
CA THR A 814 32.81 22.84 36.20
C THR A 814 32.61 24.04 37.16
N GLU A 815 33.15 23.98 38.39
CA GLU A 815 33.05 25.11 39.35
C GLU A 815 33.70 26.41 38.85
N ASP A 816 34.76 26.31 38.04
CA ASP A 816 35.43 27.45 37.42
C ASP A 816 34.66 28.02 36.21
N SER A 817 33.76 27.24 35.61
CA SER A 817 33.00 27.58 34.41
C SER A 817 31.58 26.98 34.42
N PRO A 818 30.73 27.32 35.40
CA PRO A 818 29.41 26.71 35.55
C PRO A 818 28.45 27.15 34.43
N TYR A 819 27.42 26.35 34.17
CA TYR A 819 26.35 26.71 33.25
C TYR A 819 25.46 27.81 33.85
N LYS A 820 25.06 28.81 33.06
CA LYS A 820 24.54 30.09 33.58
C LYS A 820 23.08 30.35 33.22
N PHE A 821 22.17 29.94 34.10
CA PHE A 821 20.79 30.43 34.12
C PHE A 821 20.72 31.80 34.83
N GLY A 822 19.63 32.55 34.63
CA GLY A 822 19.52 33.94 35.10
C GLY A 822 19.59 34.12 36.61
N MET A 823 19.21 33.11 37.40
CA MET A 823 19.28 33.12 38.88
C MET A 823 20.11 31.97 39.47
N LEU A 824 20.76 31.15 38.63
CA LEU A 824 21.40 29.90 39.03
C LEU A 824 22.67 29.63 38.19
N ASP A 825 23.77 29.35 38.87
CA ASP A 825 24.94 28.69 38.30
C ASP A 825 24.79 27.17 38.52
N GLU A 826 25.07 26.35 37.50
CA GLU A 826 24.99 24.89 37.55
C GLU A 826 26.33 24.21 37.26
N THR A 827 26.88 23.55 38.29
CA THR A 827 28.11 22.76 38.23
C THR A 827 27.79 21.28 38.02
N GLY A 828 28.33 20.71 36.94
CA GLY A 828 28.28 19.29 36.65
C GLY A 828 29.42 18.48 37.29
N ALA A 829 29.16 17.20 37.57
CA ALA A 829 30.18 16.22 37.96
C ALA A 829 29.81 14.80 37.49
N VAL A 830 30.80 13.91 37.40
CA VAL A 830 30.61 12.47 37.16
C VAL A 830 30.85 11.72 38.46
N GLU A 831 29.88 10.92 38.87
CA GLU A 831 29.89 10.17 40.13
C GLU A 831 29.54 8.70 39.87
N GLY A 832 30.57 7.89 39.66
CA GLY A 832 30.43 6.48 39.29
C GLY A 832 29.63 6.33 37.99
N ASN A 833 28.49 5.63 38.07
CA ASN A 833 27.62 5.38 36.92
C ASN A 833 26.56 6.47 36.70
N THR A 834 26.82 7.69 37.18
CA THR A 834 25.91 8.83 37.03
C THR A 834 26.65 10.10 36.64
N ALA A 835 25.96 10.99 35.91
CA ALA A 835 26.36 12.39 35.84
C ALA A 835 25.32 13.25 36.56
N VAL A 836 25.79 14.11 37.44
CA VAL A 836 25.02 14.91 38.37
C VAL A 836 25.26 16.39 38.13
N VAL A 837 24.30 17.22 38.52
CA VAL A 837 24.45 18.68 38.55
C VAL A 837 24.06 19.21 39.92
N THR A 838 24.74 20.26 40.38
CA THR A 838 24.43 20.98 41.63
C THR A 838 24.19 22.46 41.33
N GLY A 839 23.04 22.97 41.76
CA GLY A 839 22.64 24.35 41.54
C GLY A 839 23.13 25.28 42.65
N LYS A 840 23.54 26.50 42.29
CA LYS A 840 24.02 27.53 43.23
C LYS A 840 23.40 28.88 42.85
N ALA A 841 22.83 29.60 43.82
CA ALA A 841 22.20 30.90 43.54
C ALA A 841 23.21 31.92 43.00
N ALA A 842 22.93 32.49 41.82
CA ALA A 842 23.84 33.41 41.12
C ALA A 842 23.07 34.45 40.29
N ASN A 843 23.50 35.71 40.29
CA ASN A 843 22.88 36.75 39.47
C ASN A 843 23.60 36.90 38.13
N ASN A 844 23.18 36.10 37.13
CA ASN A 844 23.77 36.10 35.79
C ASN A 844 23.05 37.05 34.82
N LEU A 845 22.21 37.96 35.31
CA LEU A 845 21.43 38.87 34.47
C LEU A 845 22.29 39.93 33.78
N GLY A 846 23.46 40.26 34.32
CA GLY A 846 24.27 41.39 33.84
C GLY A 846 23.50 42.70 34.01
N LYS A 847 23.47 43.57 33.00
CA LYS A 847 22.77 44.85 33.09
C LYS A 847 21.25 44.67 33.14
N THR A 848 20.65 45.03 34.28
CA THR A 848 19.21 45.12 34.55
C THR A 848 18.75 46.58 34.61
N ASP A 849 17.43 46.79 34.61
CA ASP A 849 16.82 48.03 35.12
C ASP A 849 16.51 47.93 36.62
N ALA A 850 16.09 49.04 37.24
CA ALA A 850 15.80 49.10 38.68
C ALA A 850 14.66 48.17 39.12
N VAL A 851 13.67 47.94 38.25
CA VAL A 851 12.49 47.13 38.53
C VAL A 851 12.84 45.64 38.44
N GLN A 852 13.66 45.26 37.46
CA GLN A 852 14.25 43.92 37.36
C GLN A 852 15.16 43.61 38.55
N ALA A 853 15.93 44.59 39.05
CA ALA A 853 16.76 44.43 40.25
C ALA A 853 15.91 44.23 41.52
N GLU A 854 14.91 45.09 41.76
CA GLU A 854 13.99 44.94 42.91
C GLU A 854 13.24 43.59 42.85
N THR A 855 12.86 43.13 41.65
CA THR A 855 12.21 41.83 41.47
C THR A 855 13.16 40.66 41.79
N TYR A 856 14.45 40.75 41.41
CA TYR A 856 15.46 39.74 41.77
C TYR A 856 15.56 39.61 43.29
N ASP A 857 15.75 40.72 44.00
CA ASP A 857 15.94 40.75 45.44
C ASP A 857 14.68 40.27 46.19
N ALA A 858 13.48 40.64 45.71
CA ALA A 858 12.22 40.15 46.23
C ALA A 858 12.04 38.63 46.05
N MET A 859 12.38 38.09 44.86
CA MET A 859 12.29 36.64 44.60
C MET A 859 13.32 35.85 45.42
N MET A 860 14.57 36.31 45.51
CA MET A 860 15.59 35.68 46.36
C MET A 860 15.22 35.73 47.85
N SER A 861 14.67 36.86 48.32
CA SER A 861 14.18 36.98 49.71
C SER A 861 13.02 36.02 50.00
N MET A 862 12.10 35.85 49.05
CA MET A 862 10.99 34.89 49.14
C MET A 862 11.51 33.45 49.18
N TYR A 863 12.42 33.07 48.27
CA TYR A 863 13.02 31.73 48.25
C TYR A 863 13.71 31.41 49.58
N ASN A 864 14.60 32.30 50.04
CA ASN A 864 15.33 32.13 51.30
C ASN A 864 14.37 31.98 52.50
N ASN A 865 13.27 32.74 52.53
CA ASN A 865 12.28 32.65 53.60
C ASN A 865 11.49 31.34 53.61
N LEU A 866 11.17 30.79 52.43
CA LEU A 866 10.48 29.50 52.30
C LEU A 866 11.42 28.33 52.60
N THR A 867 12.65 28.37 52.09
CA THR A 867 13.69 27.36 52.35
C THR A 867 14.04 27.27 53.83
N ALA A 868 14.26 28.40 54.51
CA ALA A 868 14.52 28.45 55.96
C ALA A 868 13.36 27.94 56.83
N LYS A 869 12.15 27.80 56.27
CA LYS A 869 10.95 27.26 56.93
C LYS A 869 10.60 25.83 56.52
N GLY A 870 11.39 25.22 55.61
CA GLY A 870 11.05 23.91 55.02
C GLY A 870 9.78 23.92 54.17
N ASP A 871 9.34 25.10 53.69
CA ASP A 871 8.03 25.28 53.08
C ASP A 871 7.99 24.73 51.64
N ALA A 872 7.06 23.80 51.39
CA ALA A 872 6.91 23.14 50.10
C ALA A 872 6.61 24.11 48.93
N ARG A 873 6.12 25.33 49.20
CA ARG A 873 5.88 26.36 48.18
C ARG A 873 7.17 26.84 47.49
N ARG A 874 8.36 26.57 48.04
CA ARG A 874 9.62 26.83 47.32
C ARG A 874 9.69 26.08 45.98
N ASN A 875 9.00 24.94 45.86
CA ASN A 875 8.92 24.19 44.61
C ASN A 875 8.11 24.92 43.52
N GLU A 876 7.18 25.81 43.90
CA GLU A 876 6.42 26.64 42.95
C GLU A 876 7.32 27.71 42.27
N MET A 877 8.56 27.90 42.77
CA MET A 877 9.57 28.82 42.20
C MET A 877 10.56 28.14 41.24
N ARG A 878 10.52 26.80 41.10
CA ARG A 878 11.49 26.01 40.33
C ARG A 878 11.74 26.50 38.89
N PRO A 879 10.72 26.81 38.07
CA PRO A 879 10.95 27.21 36.68
C PRO A 879 11.76 28.51 36.56
N LEU A 880 11.62 29.42 37.54
CA LEU A 880 12.22 30.75 37.54
C LEU A 880 13.75 30.70 37.62
N PHE A 881 14.29 29.75 38.39
CA PHE A 881 15.74 29.60 38.60
C PHE A 881 16.47 29.17 37.33
N THR A 882 15.83 28.32 36.51
CA THR A 882 16.42 27.73 35.30
C THR A 882 15.89 28.36 34.00
N LEU A 883 15.48 29.63 34.06
CA LEU A 883 15.29 30.47 32.88
C LEU A 883 16.65 30.98 32.38
N THR A 884 16.82 31.18 31.08
CA THR A 884 18.01 31.89 30.58
C THR A 884 18.01 33.35 31.06
N PRO A 885 19.17 34.03 31.16
CA PRO A 885 19.24 35.42 31.60
C PRO A 885 18.34 36.42 30.82
N GLY A 886 18.01 36.10 29.56
CA GLY A 886 17.06 36.89 28.76
C GLY A 886 15.59 36.62 29.11
N GLU A 887 15.25 35.38 29.43
CA GLU A 887 13.90 34.98 29.86
C GLU A 887 13.60 35.46 31.27
N THR A 888 14.55 35.35 32.22
CA THR A 888 14.38 35.85 33.58
C THR A 888 14.07 37.35 33.60
N LYS A 889 14.72 38.16 32.75
CA LYS A 889 14.42 39.60 32.62
C LYS A 889 12.99 39.85 32.14
N LYS A 890 12.52 39.11 31.13
CA LYS A 890 11.14 39.20 30.64
C LYS A 890 10.15 38.82 31.76
N ALA A 891 10.40 37.71 32.45
CA ALA A 891 9.58 37.26 33.57
C ALA A 891 9.53 38.31 34.70
N PHE A 892 10.66 38.91 35.07
CA PHE A 892 10.72 39.96 36.09
C PHE A 892 9.96 41.24 35.68
N SER A 893 10.15 41.72 34.45
CA SER A 893 9.40 42.87 33.94
C SER A 893 7.90 42.59 33.86
N ALA A 894 7.48 41.34 33.58
CA ALA A 894 6.07 40.94 33.64
C ALA A 894 5.53 40.92 35.08
N ILE A 895 6.22 40.23 36.01
CA ILE A 895 5.85 40.11 37.43
C ILE A 895 5.63 41.48 38.10
N SER A 896 6.51 42.43 37.79
CA SER A 896 6.54 43.78 38.38
C SER A 896 5.61 44.80 37.71
N SER A 897 5.22 44.59 36.45
CA SER A 897 4.37 45.52 35.68
C SER A 897 3.02 45.86 36.33
N ASN A 898 2.56 45.07 37.30
CA ASN A 898 1.27 45.22 37.98
C ASN A 898 1.43 45.76 39.43
N ALA A 899 2.34 46.73 39.61
CA ALA A 899 2.64 47.38 40.88
C ALA A 899 1.57 48.40 41.33
N SER A 900 0.40 47.90 41.73
CA SER A 900 -0.45 48.64 42.67
C SER A 900 0.11 48.45 44.08
N PRO A 901 0.54 49.51 44.81
CA PRO A 901 1.18 49.37 46.13
C PRO A 901 0.31 48.66 47.20
N LYS A 902 -1.01 48.56 46.97
CA LYS A 902 -1.93 47.83 47.85
C LYS A 902 -1.80 46.30 47.73
N SER A 903 -1.23 45.78 46.64
CA SER A 903 -1.11 44.34 46.39
C SER A 903 -0.02 43.68 47.23
N MET A 904 1.14 44.33 47.41
CA MET A 904 2.25 43.77 48.20
C MET A 904 1.90 43.65 49.70
N ALA A 905 1.06 44.55 50.23
CA ALA A 905 0.56 44.48 51.60
C ALA A 905 -0.31 43.23 51.89
N LEU A 906 -0.86 42.59 50.85
CA LEU A 906 -1.64 41.35 50.96
C LEU A 906 -0.80 40.07 50.82
N ALA A 907 0.50 40.17 50.49
CA ALA A 907 1.38 39.03 50.22
C ALA A 907 1.65 38.11 51.43
N GLN A 908 1.14 38.43 52.63
CA GLN A 908 1.32 37.63 53.84
C GLN A 908 0.19 36.62 54.16
N ARG A 909 -0.93 36.57 53.42
CA ARG A 909 -2.04 35.63 53.77
C ARG A 909 -2.68 34.86 52.60
N SER A 910 -2.52 33.53 52.70
CA SER A 910 -3.40 32.44 52.23
C SER A 910 -3.68 32.25 50.73
N VAL A 911 -3.43 31.01 50.27
CA VAL A 911 -4.10 30.21 49.21
C VAL A 911 -4.25 30.83 47.80
N MET A 912 -4.84 32.02 47.67
CA MET A 912 -5.06 32.71 46.38
C MET A 912 -3.74 32.92 45.60
N THR A 913 -2.61 33.01 46.30
CA THR A 913 -1.26 33.11 45.74
C THR A 913 -0.94 31.99 44.74
N ARG A 914 -1.38 30.75 44.98
CA ARG A 914 -1.12 29.62 44.09
C ARG A 914 -1.71 29.84 42.70
N HIS A 915 -2.97 30.28 42.65
CA HIS A 915 -3.61 30.62 41.38
C HIS A 915 -2.94 31.84 40.74
N LEU A 916 -2.62 32.90 41.49
CA LEU A 916 -2.01 34.10 40.91
C LEU A 916 -0.60 33.88 40.35
N LEU A 917 0.27 33.12 41.03
CA LEU A 917 1.61 32.82 40.51
C LEU A 917 1.57 31.82 39.36
N SER A 918 0.78 30.75 39.47
CA SER A 918 0.63 29.77 38.38
C SER A 918 -0.09 30.35 37.16
N SER A 919 -1.07 31.24 37.35
CA SER A 919 -1.78 31.94 36.28
C SER A 919 -0.88 32.95 35.57
N ARG A 920 0.00 33.67 36.29
CA ARG A 920 0.93 34.64 35.68
C ARG A 920 2.13 33.99 35.01
N LEU A 921 2.62 32.88 35.57
CA LEU A 921 3.58 32.02 34.88
C LEU A 921 2.95 31.45 33.61
N ASN A 922 1.69 30.97 33.67
CA ASN A 922 0.93 30.61 32.48
C ASN A 922 0.86 31.80 31.51
N GLU A 923 0.19 32.92 31.84
CA GLU A 923 0.05 34.14 31.00
C GLU A 923 1.36 34.53 30.27
N ALA A 924 2.50 34.49 30.95
CA ALA A 924 3.81 34.84 30.38
C ALA A 924 4.39 33.78 29.41
N PHE A 925 3.94 32.53 29.49
CA PHE A 925 4.36 31.41 28.63
C PHE A 925 3.27 30.93 27.65
N ILE A 926 2.10 31.57 27.62
CA ILE A 926 1.06 31.23 26.64
C ILE A 926 1.35 31.90 25.29
N PRO A 927 1.34 31.16 24.17
CA PRO A 927 1.00 31.76 22.89
C PRO A 927 -0.49 32.15 22.93
N GLU A 928 -0.79 33.42 23.20
CA GLU A 928 -2.15 33.97 23.42
C GLU A 928 -2.60 34.83 22.22
N PRO A 929 -3.34 34.24 21.28
CA PRO A 929 -4.20 35.52 19.66
C PRO A 929 -5.45 36.38 19.86
N VAL A 930 -5.26 37.65 20.24
CA VAL A 930 -6.28 38.72 20.46
C VAL A 930 -7.64 38.53 19.77
N LYS A 931 -8.71 38.37 20.58
CA LYS A 931 -10.11 38.56 20.15
C LYS A 931 -10.35 40.01 19.71
N VAL A 932 -10.42 40.26 18.41
CA VAL A 932 -10.76 41.57 17.85
C VAL A 932 -12.25 41.62 17.49
N LYS A 933 -12.95 42.68 17.93
CA LYS A 933 -14.27 43.02 17.41
C LYS A 933 -14.12 43.72 16.07
N LEU A 934 -14.67 43.13 15.01
CA LEU A 934 -14.74 43.79 13.71
C LEU A 934 -15.75 44.96 13.80
N PRO A 935 -15.38 46.18 13.39
CA PRO A 935 -16.32 47.29 13.36
C PRO A 935 -17.36 47.08 12.26
N GLU A 936 -18.65 47.10 12.62
CA GLU A 936 -19.73 47.12 11.64
C GLU A 936 -19.82 48.51 10.99
N ALA A 937 -19.87 48.55 9.66
CA ALA A 937 -20.18 49.77 8.92
C ALA A 937 -21.70 49.90 8.73
N LYS A 938 -22.38 50.69 9.58
CA LYS A 938 -23.80 51.04 9.45
C LYS A 938 -24.14 52.42 10.05
N LEU A 939 -25.38 52.87 9.83
CA LEU A 939 -25.78 54.28 9.75
C LEU A 939 -26.92 54.65 10.71
N ASP A 940 -27.00 53.96 11.85
CA ASP A 940 -28.08 54.05 12.82
C ASP A 940 -27.57 53.88 14.25
N GLY A 941 -27.91 54.82 15.14
CA GLY A 941 -27.34 54.99 16.48
C GLY A 941 -27.84 54.01 17.56
N GLY A 942 -27.87 52.71 17.27
CA GLY A 942 -28.25 51.66 18.22
C GLY A 942 -27.04 51.06 18.94
N SER A 943 -27.13 50.82 20.25
CA SER A 943 -26.05 50.21 21.05
C SER A 943 -26.00 48.68 20.90
N GLY A 944 -25.54 48.21 19.74
CA GLY A 944 -25.21 46.80 19.48
C GLY A 944 -23.70 46.61 19.28
N GLY A 945 -23.15 45.46 19.69
CA GLY A 945 -21.75 45.10 19.46
C GLY A 945 -21.63 44.04 18.37
N GLY A 946 -20.82 44.31 17.35
CA GLY A 946 -20.52 43.36 16.27
C GLY A 946 -19.87 42.05 16.74
N PRO A 947 -19.88 40.99 15.90
CA PRO A 947 -19.47 39.65 16.28
C PRO A 947 -17.99 39.55 16.69
N GLU A 948 -17.73 38.80 17.77
CA GLU A 948 -16.36 38.44 18.17
C GLU A 948 -15.82 37.30 17.31
N VAL A 949 -14.61 37.48 16.78
CA VAL A 949 -13.87 36.40 16.11
C VAL A 949 -12.83 35.87 17.09
N SER A 950 -12.92 34.59 17.45
CA SER A 950 -11.89 33.88 18.21
C SER A 950 -10.68 33.59 17.32
N LEU A 951 -9.78 34.56 17.25
CA LEU A 951 -8.37 34.31 16.98
C LEU A 951 -7.78 33.48 18.16
N LYS A 952 -6.70 32.71 17.94
CA LYS A 952 -5.84 32.20 19.04
C LYS A 952 -4.69 33.28 19.68
N LEU A 953 -5.66 33.52 20.71
CA LEU A 953 -5.81 33.34 22.20
C LEU A 953 -5.56 31.93 22.84
N LEU A 954 -5.39 31.90 24.16
CA LEU A 954 -5.39 30.79 25.14
C LEU A 954 -5.46 31.32 26.62
N GLU A 955 -6.63 31.58 27.21
CA GLU A 955 -6.80 31.73 28.70
C GLU A 955 -6.09 32.97 29.36
N PRO A 956 -6.45 33.42 30.59
CA PRO A 956 -6.68 32.67 31.84
C PRO A 956 -8.09 32.08 32.06
#